data_AF-A0A931U6P7-F1
#
_entry.id   AF-A0A931U6P7-F1
#
_cell.length_a   1.000
_cell.length_b   1.000
_cell.length_c   1.000
_cell.angle_alpha   90.00
_cell.angle_beta   90.00
_cell.angle_gamma   90.00
#
_symmetry.space_group_name_H-M   'P 1'
#
loop_
_entity.id
_entity.type
_entity.pdbx_description
1 polymer ?
#
loop_
_entity_poly.entity_id
_entity_poly.type
_entity_poly.pdbx_seq_one_letter_code
_entity_poly.pdbx_strand_id
1 'polypeptide(L)'
;MTVAAEHRPGDEAADAPLDCRLQLDGELLAYAALLALALILRLWDLGARALHHDESMHAYYALELFRGRGYAHDPLLHGTVPYIFNAVVYFLLGATDATARLVPALLGTALVAVPYVLRPWLGRPGALATAALLALSPSFLYFSRFIREDIYAALFTLVIVAAMFAYWRTRQSAALHVLAVALAFSFASKEVTYINAGIFGSFLLAVGWRDLLTLLRRGGPLSPAGDLLVVLGTLVAPQAAGLGLVLKRWLGLPMPSMAEVSSSLVVRLGLAFDPLLLGVFAALVATTVAIGLRWDAERWPRVALSFYLAFGLLFTTLLSNPPGFFTGAISGLAYWVTQHEVQRGAQPWFYYFLLLPLYEFVVVGFGLLGIVWAAARRELDRLLVAMVACWVAAALVLTIWVGERVPWPALHATGVLAIAWALSRRELSQPFVAFLVWWAAGALLLYGWAGEKMPWLVLHVALPWVLLAGRAIGDLLGGVDWSATWRQGGWRVPLGLALAAAVLLGLSRLPPGAEATPLERQRALYQVALLAFFLVLAIGWVGGAAAALGWRIGWRAIALSILGLLALFSIRTGWQATYAHGDVAVEMLVYTQTTPDVQNVMRDIERVAFRTGAGKDLRVAYDSETSWPFEWYLREYRGRAFYGQGLPPADAPIVLVGIDNGHDARVRPVLAGRYVGQRYRLRWWFQEEYKGLAWAEVKRTPFDAGLRTRLWNYLLYRETAPLGSTDFMLYVRRDLVGGAWMPAPTVVQRQAEEQALAAREQEV
;
A
#
# COMPACT_ATOMS: atom_id res chain seq x y z
N MET A 1 -33.63 43.08 -62.97
CA MET A 1 -33.86 41.65 -63.29
C MET A 1 -32.51 41.11 -63.72
N THR A 2 -31.84 40.19 -63.02
CA THR A 2 -32.32 38.94 -62.39
C THR A 2 -31.36 38.53 -61.26
N VAL A 3 -31.89 37.71 -60.36
CA VAL A 3 -31.43 37.37 -59.00
C VAL A 3 -30.25 36.38 -59.00
N ALA A 4 -29.34 36.57 -58.03
CA ALA A 4 -28.24 35.67 -57.69
C ALA A 4 -28.74 34.41 -56.95
N ALA A 5 -28.20 33.24 -57.31
CA ALA A 5 -28.45 31.97 -56.62
C ALA A 5 -27.28 31.65 -55.66
N GLU A 6 -27.59 31.51 -54.37
CA GLU A 6 -26.70 31.02 -53.32
C GLU A 6 -26.35 29.53 -53.54
N HIS A 7 -25.06 29.21 -53.49
CA HIS A 7 -24.56 27.83 -53.41
C HIS A 7 -24.42 27.44 -51.93
N ARG A 8 -25.15 26.41 -51.49
CA ARG A 8 -25.01 25.82 -50.14
C ARG A 8 -23.74 24.96 -50.08
N PRO A 9 -22.90 25.07 -49.03
CA PRO A 9 -21.83 24.13 -48.78
C PRO A 9 -22.37 22.96 -47.95
N GLY A 10 -22.57 21.82 -48.60
CA GLY A 10 -22.94 20.58 -47.93
C GLY A 10 -23.23 19.50 -48.94
N ASP A 11 -22.18 18.84 -49.45
CA ASP A 11 -22.23 17.45 -49.95
C ASP A 11 -20.85 16.90 -50.44
N GLU A 12 -19.73 17.25 -49.78
CA GLU A 12 -18.42 16.63 -50.08
C GLU A 12 -17.69 16.13 -48.82
N ALA A 13 -18.39 15.39 -47.95
CA ALA A 13 -17.77 14.73 -46.79
C ALA A 13 -18.27 13.29 -46.57
N ALA A 14 -18.54 12.56 -47.65
CA ALA A 14 -18.77 11.12 -47.61
C ALA A 14 -17.74 10.47 -48.54
N ASP A 15 -16.82 9.69 -47.96
CA ASP A 15 -15.80 8.82 -48.60
C ASP A 15 -14.32 9.19 -48.36
N ALA A 16 -13.97 9.66 -47.16
CA ALA A 16 -12.60 9.50 -46.66
C ALA A 16 -12.46 8.10 -46.02
N PRO A 17 -11.62 7.19 -46.55
CA PRO A 17 -11.35 5.92 -45.88
C PRO A 17 -10.76 6.20 -44.50
N LEU A 18 -11.33 5.58 -43.47
CA LEU A 18 -10.79 5.55 -42.10
C LEU A 18 -9.43 4.83 -42.13
N ASP A 19 -8.37 5.57 -42.45
CA ASP A 19 -6.98 5.10 -42.35
C ASP A 19 -6.62 5.04 -40.85
N CYS A 20 -7.12 4.00 -40.16
CA CYS A 20 -6.75 3.65 -38.79
C CYS A 20 -5.33 3.07 -38.75
N ARG A 21 -4.34 3.83 -39.24
CA ARG A 21 -2.94 3.57 -38.91
C ARG A 21 -2.72 4.06 -37.50
N LEU A 22 -2.55 3.14 -36.57
CA LEU A 22 -2.02 3.40 -35.23
C LEU A 22 -0.62 4.01 -35.39
N GLN A 23 -0.52 5.34 -35.51
CA GLN A 23 0.75 6.02 -35.44
C GLN A 23 1.26 5.86 -34.01
N LEU A 24 2.21 4.93 -33.82
CA LEU A 24 2.88 4.72 -32.54
C LEU A 24 3.74 5.96 -32.23
N ASP A 25 3.15 6.91 -31.50
CA ASP A 25 3.87 8.01 -30.85
C ASP A 25 4.89 7.39 -29.87
N GLY A 26 6.10 7.95 -29.82
CA GLY A 26 7.13 7.56 -28.86
C GLY A 26 6.63 7.61 -27.41
N GLU A 27 5.67 8.49 -27.10
CA GLU A 27 5.00 8.51 -25.80
C GLU A 27 4.20 7.24 -25.52
N LEU A 28 3.42 6.75 -26.49
CA LEU A 28 2.62 5.53 -26.33
C LEU A 28 3.51 4.29 -26.20
N LEU A 29 4.62 4.25 -26.95
CA LEU A 29 5.64 3.21 -26.81
C LEU A 29 6.28 3.22 -25.42
N ALA A 30 6.55 4.40 -24.85
CA ALA A 30 7.07 4.52 -23.50
C ALA A 30 6.08 3.99 -22.45
N TYR A 31 4.79 4.30 -22.57
CA TYR A 31 3.76 3.72 -21.70
C TYR A 31 3.65 2.21 -21.87
N ALA A 32 3.63 1.69 -23.10
CA ALA A 32 3.59 0.26 -23.37
C ALA A 32 4.80 -0.47 -22.75
N ALA A 33 6.00 0.10 -22.88
CA ALA A 33 7.22 -0.44 -22.28
C ALA A 33 7.15 -0.44 -20.74
N LEU A 34 6.67 0.65 -20.13
CA LEU A 34 6.49 0.72 -18.68
C LEU A 34 5.44 -0.27 -18.16
N LEU A 35 4.33 -0.47 -18.87
CA LEU A 35 3.31 -1.44 -18.51
C LEU A 35 3.82 -2.87 -18.68
N ALA A 36 4.57 -3.16 -19.75
CA ALA A 36 5.22 -4.45 -19.93
C ALA A 36 6.22 -4.74 -18.81
N LEU A 37 7.07 -3.76 -18.46
CA LEU A 37 8.01 -3.87 -17.35
C LEU A 37 7.28 -4.09 -16.02
N ALA A 38 6.24 -3.29 -15.73
CA ALA A 38 5.44 -3.42 -14.52
C ALA A 38 4.80 -4.81 -14.40
N LEU A 39 4.29 -5.34 -15.52
CA LEU A 39 3.70 -6.68 -15.60
C LEU A 39 4.74 -7.77 -15.36
N ILE A 40 5.90 -7.70 -16.03
CA ILE A 40 6.99 -8.67 -15.86
C ILE A 40 7.43 -8.72 -14.40
N LEU A 41 7.71 -7.57 -13.78
CA LEU A 41 8.11 -7.51 -12.38
C LEU A 41 7.03 -8.12 -11.46
N ARG A 42 5.76 -7.87 -11.73
CA ARG A 42 4.66 -8.36 -10.88
C ARG A 42 4.35 -9.83 -11.09
N LEU A 43 4.58 -10.41 -12.26
CA LEU A 43 4.33 -11.83 -12.55
C LEU A 43 5.54 -12.73 -12.34
N TRP A 44 6.76 -12.19 -12.37
CA TRP A 44 7.99 -12.96 -12.19
C TRP A 44 7.98 -13.72 -10.86
N ASP A 45 8.03 -15.05 -10.91
CA ASP A 45 8.10 -15.90 -9.72
C ASP A 45 6.98 -15.68 -8.68
N LEU A 46 5.76 -15.45 -9.14
CA LEU A 46 4.62 -15.02 -8.30
C LEU A 46 4.17 -16.09 -7.26
N GLY A 47 4.42 -17.37 -7.56
CA GLY A 47 4.01 -18.50 -6.72
C GLY A 47 5.07 -19.05 -5.76
N ALA A 48 6.33 -18.60 -5.82
CA ALA A 48 7.42 -19.24 -5.08
C ALA A 48 7.28 -19.13 -3.56
N ARG A 49 6.88 -17.96 -3.07
CA ARG A 49 6.86 -17.67 -1.63
C ARG A 49 5.63 -18.23 -0.92
N ALA A 50 5.78 -18.61 0.35
CA ALA A 50 4.65 -19.06 1.17
C ALA A 50 3.57 -17.96 1.27
N LEU A 51 2.29 -18.34 1.30
CA LEU A 51 1.20 -17.38 1.52
C LEU A 51 1.31 -16.81 2.93
N HIS A 52 1.34 -15.48 3.03
CA HIS A 52 1.15 -14.77 4.28
C HIS A 52 -0.10 -15.26 5.01
N HIS A 53 -0.16 -15.08 6.34
CA HIS A 53 -1.32 -15.47 7.16
C HIS A 53 -2.65 -14.98 6.54
N ASP A 54 -2.82 -13.67 6.39
CA ASP A 54 -4.00 -13.07 5.76
C ASP A 54 -4.20 -13.49 4.29
N GLU A 55 -3.12 -13.64 3.51
CA GLU A 55 -3.25 -14.10 2.11
C GLU A 55 -3.90 -15.49 2.04
N SER A 56 -3.56 -16.38 2.96
CA SER A 56 -4.11 -17.74 3.00
C SER A 56 -5.62 -17.73 3.26
N MET A 57 -6.11 -16.79 4.08
CA MET A 57 -7.54 -16.59 4.32
C MET A 57 -8.24 -16.10 3.04
N HIS A 58 -7.69 -15.07 2.39
CA HIS A 58 -8.28 -14.53 1.17
C HIS A 58 -8.31 -15.55 0.04
N ALA A 59 -7.21 -16.28 -0.13
CA ALA A 59 -7.10 -17.33 -1.13
C ALA A 59 -8.12 -18.44 -0.86
N TYR A 60 -8.27 -18.85 0.40
CA TYR A 60 -9.20 -19.91 0.79
C TYR A 60 -10.67 -19.50 0.62
N TYR A 61 -11.10 -18.32 1.07
CA TYR A 61 -12.50 -17.92 0.91
C TYR A 61 -12.88 -17.64 -0.55
N ALA A 62 -11.93 -17.18 -1.38
CA ALA A 62 -12.14 -17.11 -2.82
C ALA A 62 -12.33 -18.51 -3.45
N LEU A 63 -11.60 -19.51 -2.94
CA LEU A 63 -11.74 -20.91 -3.36
C LEU A 63 -13.08 -21.51 -2.94
N GLU A 64 -13.58 -21.19 -1.75
CA GLU A 64 -14.89 -21.63 -1.29
C GLU A 64 -16.03 -21.01 -2.12
N LEU A 65 -15.91 -19.74 -2.50
CA LEU A 65 -16.82 -19.11 -3.46
C LEU A 65 -16.78 -19.82 -4.81
N PHE A 66 -15.59 -20.09 -5.35
CA PHE A 66 -15.42 -20.83 -6.61
C PHE A 66 -16.03 -22.25 -6.56
N ARG A 67 -15.89 -22.94 -5.42
CA ARG A 67 -16.48 -24.28 -5.19
C ARG A 67 -18.00 -24.28 -5.03
N GLY A 68 -18.65 -23.11 -5.09
CA GLY A 68 -20.10 -22.98 -4.91
C GLY A 68 -20.57 -23.07 -3.45
N ARG A 69 -19.66 -22.98 -2.47
CA ARG A 69 -20.02 -22.93 -1.04
C ARG A 69 -20.41 -21.51 -0.58
N GLY A 70 -20.25 -20.54 -1.47
CA GLY A 70 -20.61 -19.14 -1.26
C GLY A 70 -19.59 -18.37 -0.43
N TYR A 71 -19.75 -17.04 -0.42
CA TYR A 71 -19.02 -16.13 0.45
C TYR A 71 -19.98 -15.07 0.98
N ALA A 72 -19.91 -14.79 2.27
CA ALA A 72 -20.66 -13.70 2.89
C ALA A 72 -19.67 -12.65 3.35
N HIS A 73 -19.93 -11.39 3.02
CA HIS A 73 -19.08 -10.27 3.44
C HIS A 73 -18.94 -10.25 4.96
N ASP A 74 -17.69 -10.26 5.42
CA ASP A 74 -17.28 -10.16 6.82
C ASP A 74 -16.35 -8.95 6.94
N PRO A 75 -16.71 -7.91 7.71
CA PRO A 75 -15.85 -6.74 7.93
C PRO A 75 -14.43 -7.06 8.43
N LEU A 76 -14.24 -8.19 9.13
CA LEU A 76 -12.90 -8.66 9.53
C LEU A 76 -12.01 -8.95 8.31
N LEU A 77 -12.62 -9.43 7.24
CA LEU A 77 -12.01 -9.87 5.99
C LEU A 77 -12.12 -8.82 4.88
N HIS A 78 -12.48 -7.58 5.25
CA HIS A 78 -12.65 -6.44 4.36
C HIS A 78 -13.68 -6.68 3.24
N GLY A 79 -13.54 -5.95 2.12
CA GLY A 79 -14.51 -5.94 1.04
C GLY A 79 -14.48 -7.17 0.13
N THR A 80 -15.52 -7.36 -0.68
CA THR A 80 -15.73 -8.59 -1.47
C THR A 80 -14.92 -8.71 -2.76
N VAL A 81 -14.30 -7.63 -3.26
CA VAL A 81 -13.63 -7.59 -4.58
C VAL A 81 -12.54 -8.66 -4.73
N PRO A 82 -11.60 -8.84 -3.77
CA PRO A 82 -10.54 -9.85 -3.91
C PRO A 82 -11.11 -11.27 -4.09
N TYR A 83 -12.21 -11.58 -3.42
CA TYR A 83 -12.83 -12.91 -3.45
C TYR A 83 -13.54 -13.19 -4.78
N ILE A 84 -14.32 -12.22 -5.27
CA ILE A 84 -15.04 -12.35 -6.55
C ILE A 84 -14.04 -12.49 -7.69
N PHE A 85 -13.01 -11.64 -7.73
CA PHE A 85 -12.06 -11.64 -8.84
C PHE A 85 -11.18 -12.90 -8.82
N ASN A 86 -10.74 -13.35 -7.64
CA ASN A 86 -9.95 -14.59 -7.56
C ASN A 86 -10.79 -15.84 -7.81
N ALA A 87 -12.09 -15.86 -7.45
CA ALA A 87 -12.95 -16.98 -7.82
C ALA A 87 -13.06 -17.14 -9.35
N VAL A 88 -13.12 -16.04 -10.10
CA VAL A 88 -13.06 -16.06 -11.57
C VAL A 88 -11.71 -16.57 -12.07
N VAL A 89 -10.60 -16.13 -11.45
CA VAL A 89 -9.26 -16.63 -11.80
C VAL A 89 -9.14 -18.13 -11.54
N TYR A 90 -9.66 -18.63 -10.42
CA TYR A 90 -9.65 -20.06 -10.10
C TYR A 90 -10.50 -20.88 -11.07
N PHE A 91 -11.62 -20.33 -11.54
CA PHE A 91 -12.43 -20.95 -12.59
C PHE A 91 -11.65 -21.09 -13.91
N LEU A 92 -10.85 -20.09 -14.27
CA LEU A 92 -10.11 -20.07 -15.54
C LEU A 92 -8.79 -20.84 -15.49
N LEU A 93 -8.05 -20.76 -14.37
CA LEU A 93 -6.64 -21.17 -14.28
C LEU A 93 -6.35 -22.15 -13.14
N GLY A 94 -7.34 -22.48 -12.30
CA GLY A 94 -7.17 -23.31 -11.10
C GLY A 94 -6.62 -22.54 -9.89
N ALA A 95 -6.69 -23.16 -8.71
CA ALA A 95 -6.31 -22.57 -7.43
C ALA A 95 -4.89 -22.98 -7.01
N THR A 96 -3.95 -22.06 -7.18
CA THR A 96 -2.52 -22.17 -6.85
C THR A 96 -2.03 -20.91 -6.14
N ASP A 97 -0.88 -20.96 -5.48
CA ASP A 97 -0.27 -19.79 -4.83
C ASP A 97 -0.01 -18.66 -5.84
N ALA A 98 0.34 -19.00 -7.08
CA ALA A 98 0.53 -18.02 -8.16
C ALA A 98 -0.79 -17.41 -8.64
N THR A 99 -1.82 -18.22 -8.88
CA THR A 99 -3.12 -17.73 -9.37
C THR A 99 -3.87 -16.93 -8.31
N ALA A 100 -3.69 -17.24 -7.01
CA ALA A 100 -4.22 -16.43 -5.92
C ALA A 100 -3.70 -14.99 -5.93
N ARG A 101 -2.46 -14.79 -6.40
CA ARG A 101 -1.81 -13.47 -6.47
C ARG A 101 -1.90 -12.82 -7.85
N LEU A 102 -2.59 -13.45 -8.81
CA LEU A 102 -2.67 -12.93 -10.17
C LEU A 102 -3.46 -11.61 -10.22
N VAL A 103 -4.61 -11.54 -9.54
CA VAL A 103 -5.44 -10.34 -9.50
C VAL A 103 -4.70 -9.11 -8.97
N PRO A 104 -4.07 -9.13 -7.78
CA PRO A 104 -3.34 -7.96 -7.28
C PRO A 104 -2.17 -7.57 -8.20
N ALA A 105 -1.52 -8.54 -8.87
CA ALA A 105 -0.45 -8.26 -9.83
C ALA A 105 -0.97 -7.52 -11.07
N LEU A 106 -2.11 -7.94 -11.61
CA LEU A 106 -2.76 -7.28 -12.75
C LEU A 106 -3.26 -5.88 -12.39
N LEU A 107 -3.89 -5.71 -11.21
CA LEU A 107 -4.36 -4.39 -10.77
C LEU A 107 -3.21 -3.44 -10.41
N GLY A 108 -2.12 -3.95 -9.85
CA GLY A 108 -0.89 -3.19 -9.64
C GLY A 108 -0.26 -2.71 -10.95
N THR A 109 -0.33 -3.51 -12.02
CA THR A 109 0.05 -3.09 -13.38
C THR A 109 -0.93 -2.05 -13.93
N ALA A 110 -2.24 -2.23 -13.74
CA ALA A 110 -3.25 -1.27 -14.20
C ALA A 110 -3.08 0.10 -13.53
N LEU A 111 -2.66 0.14 -12.25
CA LEU A 111 -2.35 1.36 -11.52
C LEU A 111 -1.28 2.21 -12.24
N VAL A 112 -0.29 1.59 -12.88
CA VAL A 112 0.77 2.25 -13.65
C VAL A 112 0.23 2.97 -14.91
N ALA A 113 -0.93 2.56 -15.43
CA ALA A 113 -1.55 3.18 -16.61
C ALA A 113 -2.32 4.46 -16.27
N VAL A 114 -2.88 4.58 -15.06
CA VAL A 114 -3.77 5.69 -14.66
C VAL A 114 -3.14 7.09 -14.83
N PRO A 115 -1.83 7.32 -14.59
CA PRO A 115 -1.20 8.61 -14.83
C PRO A 115 -1.38 9.17 -16.25
N TYR A 116 -1.61 8.31 -17.25
CA TYR A 116 -1.95 8.73 -18.63
C TYR A 116 -3.17 9.66 -18.67
N VAL A 117 -4.19 9.41 -17.84
CA VAL A 117 -5.40 10.25 -17.75
C VAL A 117 -5.10 11.59 -17.06
N LEU A 118 -4.12 11.60 -16.15
CA LEU A 118 -3.67 12.78 -15.41
C LEU A 118 -2.67 13.66 -16.17
N ARG A 119 -2.27 13.29 -17.40
CA ARG A 119 -1.38 14.09 -18.28
C ARG A 119 -1.75 15.57 -18.40
N PRO A 120 -3.03 15.98 -18.52
CA PRO A 120 -3.38 17.40 -18.58
C PRO A 120 -2.98 18.20 -17.32
N TRP A 121 -2.77 17.52 -16.19
CA TRP A 121 -2.45 18.13 -14.90
C TRP A 121 -0.98 17.95 -14.49
N LEU A 122 -0.35 16.84 -14.89
CA LEU A 122 1.05 16.51 -14.62
C LEU A 122 2.01 16.95 -15.73
N GLY A 123 1.49 17.22 -16.93
CA GLY A 123 2.29 17.27 -18.16
C GLY A 123 2.68 15.87 -18.63
N ARG A 124 3.05 15.75 -19.92
CA ARG A 124 3.52 14.49 -20.52
C ARG A 124 4.72 13.87 -19.78
N PRO A 125 5.84 14.59 -19.55
CA PRO A 125 6.99 14.00 -18.85
C PRO A 125 6.68 13.69 -17.38
N GLY A 126 5.82 14.49 -16.73
CA GLY A 126 5.44 14.26 -15.34
C GLY A 126 4.57 13.01 -15.17
N ALA A 127 3.63 12.78 -16.08
CA ALA A 127 2.79 11.59 -16.07
C ALA A 127 3.57 10.30 -16.38
N LEU A 128 4.54 10.36 -17.30
CA LEU A 128 5.48 9.25 -17.54
C LEU A 128 6.35 8.99 -16.32
N ALA A 129 6.86 10.04 -15.66
CA ALA A 129 7.63 9.90 -14.43
C ALA A 129 6.78 9.28 -13.31
N THR A 130 5.52 9.69 -13.12
CA THR A 130 4.59 9.06 -12.18
C THR A 130 4.39 7.58 -12.50
N ALA A 131 4.19 7.21 -13.77
CA ALA A 131 4.05 5.81 -14.18
C ALA A 131 5.31 5.00 -13.86
N ALA A 132 6.49 5.53 -14.16
CA ALA A 132 7.76 4.88 -13.84
C ALA A 132 7.96 4.70 -12.32
N LEU A 133 7.60 5.71 -11.51
CA LEU A 133 7.65 5.62 -10.05
C LEU A 133 6.70 4.54 -9.52
N LEU A 134 5.47 4.44 -10.02
CA LEU A 134 4.52 3.38 -9.62
C LEU A 134 4.99 1.98 -10.07
N ALA A 135 5.67 1.89 -11.22
CA ALA A 135 6.17 0.62 -11.74
C ALA A 135 7.33 0.08 -10.89
N LEU A 136 8.25 0.97 -10.45
CA LEU A 136 9.53 0.65 -9.81
C LEU A 136 9.57 0.87 -8.29
N SER A 137 8.56 1.52 -7.71
CA SER A 137 8.50 1.77 -6.27
C SER A 137 8.54 0.46 -5.47
N PRO A 138 9.41 0.35 -4.45
CA PRO A 138 9.52 -0.84 -3.61
C PRO A 138 8.21 -1.26 -2.97
N SER A 139 7.47 -0.32 -2.37
CA SER A 139 6.24 -0.68 -1.65
C SER A 139 5.13 -1.10 -2.61
N PHE A 140 4.96 -0.38 -3.73
CA PHE A 140 3.94 -0.71 -4.72
C PHE A 140 4.22 -2.04 -5.43
N LEU A 141 5.49 -2.32 -5.76
CA LEU A 141 5.87 -3.61 -6.32
C LEU A 141 5.62 -4.74 -5.32
N TYR A 142 6.11 -4.59 -4.09
CA TYR A 142 5.96 -5.59 -3.03
C TYR A 142 4.48 -5.94 -2.78
N PHE A 143 3.64 -4.95 -2.45
CA PHE A 143 2.24 -5.20 -2.10
C PHE A 143 1.34 -5.55 -3.29
N SER A 144 1.73 -5.25 -4.53
CA SER A 144 1.00 -5.72 -5.70
C SER A 144 1.18 -7.21 -5.99
N ARG A 145 2.03 -7.91 -5.24
CA ARG A 145 2.21 -9.37 -5.35
C ARG A 145 1.54 -10.13 -4.20
N PHE A 146 0.81 -9.43 -3.32
CA PHE A 146 0.05 -10.03 -2.23
C PHE A 146 -1.45 -10.04 -2.53
N ILE A 147 -2.15 -11.16 -2.30
CA ILE A 147 -3.62 -11.18 -2.29
C ILE A 147 -4.16 -10.47 -1.04
N ARG A 148 -4.04 -9.15 -1.06
CA ARG A 148 -4.51 -8.18 -0.06
C ARG A 148 -5.19 -7.01 -0.74
N GLU A 149 -6.06 -6.34 -0.02
CA GLU A 149 -6.97 -5.31 -0.52
C GLU A 149 -6.28 -4.00 -0.87
N ASP A 150 -5.11 -3.73 -0.29
CA ASP A 150 -4.44 -2.43 -0.34
C ASP A 150 -4.13 -1.97 -1.77
N ILE A 151 -3.67 -2.88 -2.64
CA ILE A 151 -3.37 -2.52 -4.03
C ILE A 151 -4.64 -2.25 -4.85
N TYR A 152 -5.75 -2.95 -4.52
CA TYR A 152 -7.06 -2.72 -5.13
C TYR A 152 -7.56 -1.33 -4.74
N ALA A 153 -7.54 -1.03 -3.44
CA ALA A 153 -7.92 0.27 -2.91
C ALA A 153 -7.03 1.40 -3.45
N ALA A 154 -5.73 1.17 -3.64
CA ALA A 154 -4.82 2.16 -4.23
C ALA A 154 -5.17 2.47 -5.70
N LEU A 155 -5.45 1.44 -6.51
CA LEU A 155 -5.93 1.61 -7.89
C LEU A 155 -7.21 2.43 -7.93
N PHE A 156 -8.24 2.01 -7.21
CA PHE A 156 -9.53 2.70 -7.25
C PHE A 156 -9.45 4.11 -6.66
N THR A 157 -8.62 4.35 -5.65
CA THR A 157 -8.33 5.70 -5.15
C THR A 157 -7.73 6.58 -6.24
N LEU A 158 -6.75 6.08 -7.02
CA LEU A 158 -6.16 6.88 -8.11
C LEU A 158 -7.14 7.09 -9.27
N VAL A 159 -8.00 6.11 -9.57
CA VAL A 159 -9.09 6.25 -10.56
C VAL A 159 -10.11 7.29 -10.11
N ILE A 160 -10.50 7.33 -8.83
CA ILE A 160 -11.35 8.37 -8.25
C ILE A 160 -10.72 9.75 -8.46
N VAL A 161 -9.43 9.91 -8.15
CA VAL A 161 -8.71 11.18 -8.36
C VAL A 161 -8.64 11.55 -9.84
N ALA A 162 -8.35 10.59 -10.72
CA ALA A 162 -8.35 10.82 -12.17
C ALA A 162 -9.74 11.26 -12.67
N ALA A 163 -10.80 10.64 -12.19
CA ALA A 163 -12.18 10.98 -12.52
C ALA A 163 -12.58 12.37 -11.98
N MET A 164 -12.23 12.69 -10.73
CA MET A 164 -12.44 14.02 -10.13
C MET A 164 -11.80 15.11 -11.00
N PHE A 165 -10.54 14.95 -11.39
CA PHE A 165 -9.81 15.96 -12.16
C PHE A 165 -10.10 15.92 -13.67
N ALA A 166 -10.60 14.81 -14.20
CA ALA A 166 -11.22 14.77 -15.53
C ALA A 166 -12.53 15.57 -15.53
N TYR A 167 -13.38 15.41 -14.52
CA TYR A 167 -14.61 16.20 -14.35
C TYR A 167 -14.31 17.68 -14.11
N TRP A 168 -13.32 17.98 -13.26
CA TRP A 168 -12.92 19.34 -12.95
C TRP A 168 -12.57 20.14 -14.21
N ARG A 169 -11.92 19.48 -15.18
CA ARG A 169 -11.51 20.08 -16.45
C ARG A 169 -12.64 20.10 -17.50
N THR A 170 -13.38 18.99 -17.64
CA THR A 170 -14.26 18.77 -18.80
C THR A 170 -15.74 18.98 -18.52
N ARG A 171 -16.14 18.97 -17.24
CA ARG A 171 -17.54 18.97 -16.77
C ARG A 171 -18.41 17.84 -17.32
N GLN A 172 -17.81 16.81 -17.92
CA GLN A 172 -18.54 15.70 -18.54
C GLN A 172 -19.06 14.70 -17.50
N SER A 173 -20.35 14.37 -17.56
CA SER A 173 -20.99 13.45 -16.60
C SER A 173 -20.38 12.05 -16.60
N ALA A 174 -19.75 11.59 -17.68
CA ALA A 174 -19.06 10.30 -17.73
C ALA A 174 -18.02 10.16 -16.61
N ALA A 175 -17.29 11.25 -16.29
CA ALA A 175 -16.32 11.24 -15.21
C ALA A 175 -16.98 11.03 -13.82
N LEU A 176 -18.20 11.54 -13.61
CA LEU A 176 -18.95 11.28 -12.37
C LEU A 176 -19.39 9.82 -12.25
N HIS A 177 -19.71 9.16 -13.36
CA HIS A 177 -20.06 7.73 -13.37
C HIS A 177 -18.82 6.86 -13.09
N VAL A 178 -17.67 7.20 -13.68
CA VAL A 178 -16.38 6.54 -13.35
C VAL A 178 -16.04 6.72 -11.88
N LEU A 179 -16.19 7.94 -11.33
CA LEU A 179 -16.01 8.21 -9.91
C LEU A 179 -16.93 7.33 -9.06
N ALA A 180 -18.22 7.28 -9.38
CA ALA A 180 -19.22 6.49 -8.66
C ALA A 180 -18.89 4.99 -8.66
N VAL A 181 -18.56 4.43 -9.82
CA VAL A 181 -18.20 3.00 -9.92
C VAL A 181 -16.89 2.73 -9.19
N ALA A 182 -15.85 3.54 -9.40
CA ALA A 182 -14.57 3.38 -8.70
C ALA A 182 -14.72 3.50 -7.17
N LEU A 183 -15.60 4.37 -6.69
CA LEU A 183 -15.92 4.49 -5.27
C LEU A 183 -16.58 3.23 -4.71
N ALA A 184 -17.52 2.63 -5.44
CA ALA A 184 -18.13 1.36 -5.05
C ALA A 184 -17.09 0.23 -4.97
N PHE A 185 -16.20 0.13 -5.96
CA PHE A 185 -15.08 -0.81 -5.95
C PHE A 185 -14.07 -0.55 -4.82
N SER A 186 -13.82 0.73 -4.49
CA SER A 186 -12.96 1.12 -3.38
C SER A 186 -13.55 0.66 -2.04
N PHE A 187 -14.85 0.91 -1.79
CA PHE A 187 -15.54 0.41 -0.60
C PHE A 187 -15.52 -1.12 -0.53
N ALA A 188 -15.80 -1.79 -1.64
CA ALA A 188 -15.76 -3.24 -1.74
C ALA A 188 -14.33 -3.81 -1.81
N SER A 189 -13.29 -2.97 -1.70
CA SER A 189 -11.92 -3.39 -1.46
C SER A 189 -11.58 -3.24 0.02
N LYS A 190 -11.60 -2.00 0.55
CA LYS A 190 -11.11 -1.72 1.91
C LYS A 190 -11.69 -0.43 2.49
N GLU A 191 -11.83 -0.39 3.80
CA GLU A 191 -12.40 0.68 4.61
C GLU A 191 -11.48 1.91 4.73
N VAL A 192 -10.24 1.81 4.26
CA VAL A 192 -9.38 2.98 3.98
C VAL A 192 -10.05 4.01 3.05
N THR A 193 -11.07 3.58 2.29
CA THR A 193 -11.95 4.44 1.50
C THR A 193 -12.58 5.55 2.34
N TYR A 194 -12.94 5.31 3.61
CA TYR A 194 -13.49 6.35 4.49
C TYR A 194 -12.45 7.45 4.80
N ILE A 195 -11.19 7.06 5.02
CA ILE A 195 -10.09 8.02 5.24
C ILE A 195 -9.86 8.85 3.98
N ASN A 196 -9.74 8.20 2.81
CA ASN A 196 -9.52 8.90 1.54
C ASN A 196 -10.70 9.81 1.18
N ALA A 197 -11.94 9.35 1.37
CA ALA A 197 -13.14 10.15 1.17
C ALA A 197 -13.20 11.34 2.15
N GLY A 198 -12.77 11.17 3.39
CA GLY A 198 -12.63 12.26 4.36
C GLY A 198 -11.60 13.31 3.92
N ILE A 199 -10.44 12.89 3.42
CA ILE A 199 -9.40 13.79 2.87
C ILE A 199 -9.93 14.54 1.65
N PHE A 200 -10.54 13.84 0.69
CA PHE A 200 -11.04 14.45 -0.54
C PHE A 200 -12.24 15.36 -0.27
N GLY A 201 -13.19 14.89 0.54
CA GLY A 201 -14.37 15.64 0.95
C GLY A 201 -14.02 16.90 1.74
N SER A 202 -13.03 16.85 2.63
CA SER A 202 -12.57 18.03 3.38
C SER A 202 -11.86 19.05 2.49
N PHE A 203 -11.08 18.63 1.49
CA PHE A 203 -10.54 19.54 0.48
C PHE A 203 -11.66 20.20 -0.33
N LEU A 204 -12.58 19.39 -0.87
CA LEU A 204 -13.71 19.86 -1.67
C LEU A 204 -14.62 20.79 -0.86
N LEU A 205 -14.84 20.51 0.43
CA LEU A 205 -15.56 21.39 1.34
C LEU A 205 -14.80 22.71 1.52
N ALA A 206 -13.49 22.67 1.77
CA ALA A 206 -12.69 23.87 1.97
C ALA A 206 -12.79 24.83 0.77
N VAL A 207 -12.77 24.31 -0.46
CA VAL A 207 -12.82 25.14 -1.68
C VAL A 207 -14.24 25.39 -2.19
N GLY A 208 -15.22 24.54 -1.82
CA GLY A 208 -16.58 24.52 -2.38
C GLY A 208 -17.71 24.75 -1.37
N TRP A 209 -17.44 25.06 -0.10
CA TRP A 209 -18.51 25.22 0.92
C TRP A 209 -19.56 26.29 0.56
N ARG A 210 -19.17 27.34 -0.18
CA ARG A 210 -20.10 28.38 -0.65
C ARG A 210 -21.13 27.81 -1.61
N ASP A 211 -20.75 26.83 -2.41
CA ASP A 211 -21.66 26.12 -3.33
C ASP A 211 -22.69 25.32 -2.55
N LEU A 212 -22.29 24.70 -1.43
CA LEU A 212 -23.24 24.00 -0.56
C LEU A 212 -24.28 24.96 0.02
N LEU A 213 -23.89 26.17 0.45
CA LEU A 213 -24.84 27.19 0.89
C LEU A 213 -25.77 27.65 -0.23
N THR A 214 -25.24 27.82 -1.45
CA THR A 214 -26.02 28.18 -2.64
C THR A 214 -27.06 27.10 -2.95
N LEU A 215 -26.63 25.84 -2.96
CA LEU A 215 -27.48 24.67 -3.16
C LEU A 215 -28.62 24.65 -2.14
N LEU A 216 -28.31 24.79 -0.85
CA LEU A 216 -29.32 24.76 0.22
C LEU A 216 -30.30 25.94 0.11
N ARG A 217 -29.84 27.15 -0.23
CA ARG A 217 -30.69 28.34 -0.27
C ARG A 217 -31.58 28.43 -1.51
N ARG A 218 -31.01 28.23 -2.70
CA ARG A 218 -31.69 28.56 -3.98
C ARG A 218 -31.54 27.49 -5.07
N GLY A 219 -30.73 26.45 -4.85
CA GLY A 219 -30.35 25.52 -5.92
C GLY A 219 -29.48 26.19 -6.99
N GLY A 220 -29.24 25.50 -8.10
CA GLY A 220 -28.53 26.05 -9.27
C GLY A 220 -27.14 25.46 -9.54
N PRO A 221 -26.47 25.91 -10.62
CA PRO A 221 -25.20 25.34 -11.07
C PRO A 221 -24.08 25.64 -10.07
N LEU A 222 -23.35 24.61 -9.67
CA LEU A 222 -22.23 24.73 -8.75
C LEU A 222 -20.90 24.80 -9.50
N SER A 223 -19.84 25.19 -8.80
CA SER A 223 -18.49 25.01 -9.32
C SER A 223 -18.18 23.51 -9.50
N PRO A 224 -17.12 23.15 -10.24
CA PRO A 224 -16.71 21.75 -10.34
C PRO A 224 -16.41 21.12 -8.97
N ALA A 225 -15.89 21.92 -8.02
CA ALA A 225 -15.65 21.46 -6.66
C ALA A 225 -16.95 21.22 -5.88
N GLY A 226 -17.94 22.10 -6.04
CA GLY A 226 -19.26 21.95 -5.43
C GLY A 226 -20.01 20.72 -5.93
N ASP A 227 -19.99 20.48 -7.24
CA ASP A 227 -20.55 19.27 -7.84
C ASP A 227 -19.88 17.99 -7.31
N LEU A 228 -18.55 17.97 -7.27
CA LEU A 228 -17.80 16.83 -6.73
C LEU A 228 -18.06 16.63 -5.24
N LEU A 229 -18.20 17.72 -4.46
CA LEU A 229 -18.54 17.67 -3.05
C LEU A 229 -19.92 17.02 -2.84
N VAL A 230 -20.91 17.41 -3.63
CA VAL A 230 -22.26 16.85 -3.57
C VAL A 230 -22.24 15.38 -3.99
N VAL A 231 -21.63 15.03 -5.12
CA VAL A 231 -21.57 13.65 -5.61
C VAL A 231 -20.82 12.76 -4.63
N LEU A 232 -19.60 13.11 -4.23
CA LEU A 232 -18.82 12.33 -3.27
C LEU A 232 -19.54 12.25 -1.92
N GLY A 233 -20.05 13.37 -1.40
CA GLY A 233 -20.72 13.42 -0.11
C GLY A 233 -22.00 12.58 -0.07
N THR A 234 -22.84 12.68 -1.11
CA THR A 234 -24.10 11.91 -1.19
C THR A 234 -23.89 10.42 -1.40
N LEU A 235 -22.79 10.00 -2.04
CA LEU A 235 -22.45 8.60 -2.26
C LEU A 235 -21.64 7.96 -1.13
N VAL A 236 -21.04 8.74 -0.21
CA VAL A 236 -20.24 8.25 0.92
C VAL A 236 -21.02 8.30 2.23
N ALA A 237 -21.87 9.31 2.42
CA ALA A 237 -22.53 9.54 3.70
C ALA A 237 -23.39 8.35 4.17
N PRO A 238 -24.20 7.68 3.33
CA PRO A 238 -24.98 6.52 3.78
C PRO A 238 -24.10 5.38 4.32
N GLN A 239 -22.94 5.16 3.72
CA GLN A 239 -21.98 4.12 4.08
C GLN A 239 -21.23 4.47 5.37
N ALA A 240 -21.33 5.72 5.84
CA ALA A 240 -20.76 6.16 7.10
C ALA A 240 -21.69 5.92 8.31
N ALA A 241 -22.82 5.22 8.13
CA ALA A 241 -23.78 4.95 9.21
C ALA A 241 -23.16 4.25 10.42
N GLY A 242 -22.08 3.49 10.25
CA GLY A 242 -21.29 2.90 11.34
C GLY A 242 -20.74 3.91 12.35
N LEU A 243 -20.57 5.20 11.97
CA LEU A 243 -20.22 6.27 12.92
C LEU A 243 -21.31 6.52 13.97
N GLY A 244 -22.53 6.02 13.77
CA GLY A 244 -23.58 6.01 14.78
C GLY A 244 -23.15 5.30 16.07
N LEU A 245 -22.17 4.39 16.02
CA LEU A 245 -21.55 3.79 17.21
C LEU A 245 -20.82 4.81 18.09
N VAL A 246 -20.23 5.85 17.49
CA VAL A 246 -19.62 6.96 18.25
C VAL A 246 -20.71 7.70 19.01
N LEU A 247 -21.83 8.04 18.35
CA LEU A 247 -22.97 8.67 19.02
C LEU A 247 -23.52 7.78 20.14
N LYS A 248 -23.66 6.48 19.89
CA LYS A 248 -24.12 5.50 20.89
C LYS A 248 -23.25 5.52 22.15
N ARG A 249 -21.93 5.51 21.97
CA ARG A 249 -20.96 5.63 23.05
C ARG A 249 -21.08 6.96 23.81
N TRP A 250 -21.22 8.07 23.09
CA TRP A 250 -21.40 9.40 23.71
C TRP A 250 -22.69 9.50 24.53
N LEU A 251 -23.75 8.82 24.09
CA LEU A 251 -25.02 8.74 24.80
C LEU A 251 -25.04 7.69 25.93
N GLY A 252 -23.94 6.96 26.16
CA GLY A 252 -23.86 5.92 27.18
C GLY A 252 -24.74 4.69 26.90
N LEU A 253 -25.10 4.44 25.65
CA LEU A 253 -25.96 3.32 25.25
C LEU A 253 -25.13 2.02 25.09
N PRO A 254 -25.71 0.83 25.27
CA PRO A 254 -24.98 -0.45 25.21
C PRO A 254 -24.30 -0.68 23.86
N MET A 255 -23.00 -0.93 23.83
CA MET A 255 -22.27 -1.18 22.57
C MET A 255 -22.47 -2.63 22.09
N PRO A 256 -22.61 -2.88 20.79
CA PRO A 256 -22.67 -4.24 20.27
C PRO A 256 -21.34 -4.96 20.49
N SER A 257 -21.41 -6.26 20.80
CA SER A 257 -20.27 -7.15 20.87
C SER A 257 -19.62 -7.33 19.49
N MET A 258 -18.35 -7.75 19.46
CA MET A 258 -17.65 -8.00 18.19
C MET A 258 -18.36 -9.05 17.34
N ALA A 259 -18.90 -10.10 17.96
CA ALA A 259 -19.67 -11.11 17.27
C ALA A 259 -20.95 -10.54 16.65
N GLU A 260 -21.63 -9.58 17.29
CA GLU A 260 -22.80 -8.92 16.71
C GLU A 260 -22.44 -8.02 15.52
N VAL A 261 -21.25 -7.41 15.53
CA VAL A 261 -20.78 -6.55 14.43
C VAL A 261 -20.19 -7.36 13.26
N SER A 262 -19.55 -8.50 13.52
CA SER A 262 -18.84 -9.31 12.52
C SER A 262 -19.56 -10.59 12.09
N SER A 263 -20.54 -11.13 12.85
CA SER A 263 -21.09 -12.45 12.54
C SER A 263 -21.99 -12.45 11.30
N SER A 264 -21.48 -13.09 10.24
CA SER A 264 -22.23 -13.38 9.03
C SER A 264 -23.45 -14.28 9.25
N LEU A 265 -23.58 -15.02 10.36
CA LEU A 265 -24.72 -15.92 10.62
C LEU A 265 -25.98 -15.17 11.10
N VAL A 266 -25.82 -14.17 11.98
CA VAL A 266 -26.93 -13.34 12.49
C VAL A 266 -27.42 -12.39 11.41
N VAL A 267 -26.49 -11.87 10.60
CA VAL A 267 -26.82 -11.02 9.45
C VAL A 267 -27.40 -11.81 8.27
N ARG A 268 -26.98 -13.08 8.04
CA ARG A 268 -27.59 -13.97 7.02
C ARG A 268 -29.09 -14.17 7.22
N LEU A 269 -29.58 -14.09 8.45
CA LEU A 269 -31.00 -14.20 8.78
C LEU A 269 -31.73 -12.84 8.72
N GLY A 270 -31.02 -11.72 8.59
CA GLY A 270 -31.62 -10.37 8.60
C GLY A 270 -32.18 -9.92 9.95
N LEU A 271 -31.81 -10.60 11.05
CA LEU A 271 -32.50 -10.49 12.34
C LEU A 271 -31.85 -9.56 13.38
N ALA A 272 -30.66 -8.98 13.16
CA ALA A 272 -30.05 -8.09 14.16
C ALA A 272 -29.13 -7.00 13.58
N PHE A 273 -29.66 -6.07 12.80
CA PHE A 273 -29.04 -4.75 12.73
C PHE A 273 -29.52 -3.93 13.92
N ASP A 274 -28.59 -3.25 14.59
CA ASP A 274 -28.92 -2.27 15.62
C ASP A 274 -29.95 -1.25 15.07
N PRO A 275 -31.16 -1.14 15.65
CA PRO A 275 -32.20 -0.25 15.14
C PRO A 275 -31.76 1.21 15.02
N LEU A 276 -30.86 1.67 15.90
CA LEU A 276 -30.30 3.03 15.81
C LEU A 276 -29.43 3.17 14.57
N LEU A 277 -28.55 2.19 14.29
CA LEU A 277 -27.69 2.24 13.10
C LEU A 277 -28.51 2.17 11.81
N LEU A 278 -29.58 1.36 11.78
CA LEU A 278 -30.49 1.29 10.64
C LEU A 278 -31.26 2.61 10.46
N GLY A 279 -31.71 3.22 11.56
CA GLY A 279 -32.36 4.53 11.54
C GLY A 279 -31.43 5.65 11.06
N VAL A 280 -30.17 5.65 11.52
CA VAL A 280 -29.13 6.58 11.05
C VAL A 280 -28.87 6.36 9.55
N PHE A 281 -28.73 5.11 9.10
CA PHE A 281 -28.57 4.77 7.69
C PHE A 281 -29.75 5.31 6.85
N ALA A 282 -30.99 5.03 7.26
CA ALA A 282 -32.18 5.49 6.55
C ALA A 282 -32.27 7.03 6.50
N ALA A 283 -31.94 7.72 7.59
CA ALA A 283 -31.91 9.18 7.63
C ALA A 283 -30.84 9.78 6.72
N LEU A 284 -29.66 9.16 6.65
CA LEU A 284 -28.58 9.55 5.74
C LEU A 284 -28.97 9.32 4.28
N VAL A 285 -29.60 8.18 3.95
CA VAL A 285 -30.13 7.91 2.61
C VAL A 285 -31.18 8.96 2.24
N ALA A 286 -32.17 9.23 3.10
CA ALA A 286 -33.21 10.22 2.81
C ALA A 286 -32.62 11.62 2.58
N THR A 287 -31.65 12.01 3.41
CA THR A 287 -30.97 13.31 3.32
C THR A 287 -30.14 13.43 2.04
N THR A 288 -29.39 12.39 1.69
CA THR A 288 -28.55 12.39 0.49
C THR A 288 -29.36 12.34 -0.80
N VAL A 289 -30.49 11.62 -0.81
CA VAL A 289 -31.48 11.68 -1.90
C VAL A 289 -32.02 13.10 -2.05
N ALA A 290 -32.43 13.75 -0.96
CA ALA A 290 -32.95 15.11 -1.00
C ALA A 290 -31.91 16.12 -1.53
N ILE A 291 -30.66 16.03 -1.05
CA ILE A 291 -29.55 16.89 -1.51
C ILE A 291 -29.23 16.62 -2.98
N GLY A 292 -29.15 15.35 -3.38
CA GLY A 292 -28.81 14.93 -4.73
C GLY A 292 -29.84 15.36 -5.77
N LEU A 293 -31.13 15.15 -5.49
CA LEU A 293 -32.23 15.60 -6.35
C LEU A 293 -32.32 17.12 -6.42
N ARG A 294 -32.00 17.83 -5.33
CA ARG A 294 -31.93 19.29 -5.32
C ARG A 294 -30.75 19.83 -6.13
N TRP A 295 -29.65 19.08 -6.19
CA TRP A 295 -28.48 19.43 -6.99
C TRP A 295 -28.73 19.25 -8.48
N ASP A 296 -29.14 18.05 -8.88
CA ASP A 296 -29.48 17.75 -10.27
C ASP A 296 -30.40 16.52 -10.34
N ALA A 297 -31.71 16.76 -10.44
CA ALA A 297 -32.72 15.70 -10.49
C ALA A 297 -32.58 14.77 -11.72
N GLU A 298 -31.87 15.18 -12.77
CA GLU A 298 -31.69 14.39 -13.99
C GLU A 298 -30.38 13.58 -13.94
N ARG A 299 -29.29 14.17 -13.44
CA ARG A 299 -27.97 13.53 -13.41
C ARG A 299 -27.76 12.69 -12.17
N TRP A 300 -28.19 13.17 -11.00
CA TRP A 300 -27.90 12.50 -9.74
C TRP A 300 -28.44 11.07 -9.66
N PRO A 301 -29.69 10.77 -10.08
CA PRO A 301 -30.19 9.39 -10.03
C PRO A 301 -29.36 8.41 -10.87
N ARG A 302 -28.82 8.84 -12.02
CA ARG A 302 -27.96 8.01 -12.89
C ARG A 302 -26.60 7.74 -12.26
N VAL A 303 -26.01 8.75 -11.64
CA VAL A 303 -24.72 8.62 -10.92
C VAL A 303 -24.91 7.73 -9.68
N ALA A 304 -25.97 7.96 -8.91
CA ALA A 304 -26.33 7.14 -7.74
C ALA A 304 -26.62 5.69 -8.14
N LEU A 305 -27.37 5.46 -9.23
CA LEU A 305 -27.61 4.12 -9.77
C LEU A 305 -26.30 3.42 -10.15
N SER A 306 -25.36 4.13 -10.79
CA SER A 306 -24.06 3.55 -11.15
C SER A 306 -23.27 3.08 -9.92
N PHE A 307 -23.28 3.89 -8.86
CA PHE A 307 -22.69 3.52 -7.57
C PHE A 307 -23.41 2.33 -6.94
N TYR A 308 -24.72 2.42 -6.72
CA TYR A 308 -25.49 1.42 -5.95
C TYR A 308 -25.64 0.10 -6.70
N LEU A 309 -25.64 0.11 -8.04
CA LEU A 309 -25.60 -1.11 -8.84
C LEU A 309 -24.26 -1.84 -8.64
N ALA A 310 -23.13 -1.13 -8.79
CA ALA A 310 -21.81 -1.71 -8.56
C ALA A 310 -21.64 -2.17 -7.10
N PHE A 311 -21.98 -1.30 -6.14
CA PHE A 311 -21.91 -1.57 -4.71
C PHE A 311 -22.77 -2.78 -4.33
N GLY A 312 -24.02 -2.82 -4.80
CA GLY A 312 -24.96 -3.90 -4.54
C GLY A 312 -24.46 -5.22 -5.11
N LEU A 313 -24.04 -5.26 -6.38
CA LEU A 313 -23.51 -6.47 -6.99
C LEU A 313 -22.25 -6.99 -6.26
N LEU A 314 -21.35 -6.10 -5.86
CA LEU A 314 -20.13 -6.48 -5.17
C LEU A 314 -20.42 -6.99 -3.75
N PHE A 315 -21.09 -6.21 -2.89
CA PHE A 315 -21.29 -6.60 -1.49
C PHE A 315 -22.27 -7.75 -1.32
N THR A 316 -23.22 -7.92 -2.24
CA THR A 316 -24.08 -9.12 -2.25
C THR A 316 -23.42 -10.35 -2.86
N THR A 317 -22.11 -10.28 -3.19
CA THR A 317 -21.37 -11.37 -3.84
C THR A 317 -22.11 -11.87 -5.08
N LEU A 318 -22.37 -10.96 -6.02
CA LEU A 318 -23.16 -11.19 -7.23
C LEU A 318 -24.56 -11.74 -6.94
N LEU A 319 -25.27 -11.11 -5.99
CA LEU A 319 -26.63 -11.45 -5.53
C LEU A 319 -26.77 -12.79 -4.78
N SER A 320 -25.69 -13.53 -4.55
CA SER A 320 -25.71 -14.79 -3.80
C SER A 320 -25.84 -14.60 -2.27
N ASN A 321 -25.55 -13.39 -1.77
CA ASN A 321 -25.68 -13.00 -0.37
C ASN A 321 -26.35 -11.62 -0.23
N PRO A 322 -27.69 -11.49 -0.42
CA PRO A 322 -28.40 -10.20 -0.35
C PRO A 322 -28.16 -9.37 0.93
N PRO A 323 -28.07 -9.95 2.15
CA PRO A 323 -27.72 -9.21 3.36
C PRO A 323 -26.37 -8.48 3.30
N GLY A 324 -25.48 -8.92 2.40
CA GLY A 324 -24.18 -8.32 2.16
C GLY A 324 -24.22 -6.81 1.91
N PHE A 325 -25.27 -6.30 1.25
CA PHE A 325 -25.48 -4.86 1.01
C PHE A 325 -25.40 -4.05 2.32
N PHE A 326 -26.12 -4.49 3.36
CA PHE A 326 -26.16 -3.80 4.64
C PHE A 326 -24.89 -4.01 5.46
N THR A 327 -24.26 -5.20 5.39
CA THR A 327 -22.95 -5.40 6.04
C THR A 327 -21.87 -4.49 5.46
N GLY A 328 -21.89 -4.26 4.14
CA GLY A 328 -20.97 -3.32 3.49
C GLY A 328 -21.26 -1.87 3.88
N ALA A 329 -22.53 -1.48 3.90
CA ALA A 329 -22.94 -0.10 4.17
C ALA A 329 -22.85 0.30 5.65
N ILE A 330 -23.04 -0.64 6.58
CA ILE A 330 -23.13 -0.36 8.02
C ILE A 330 -21.98 -1.05 8.77
N SER A 331 -21.89 -2.38 8.67
CA SER A 331 -20.97 -3.18 9.49
C SER A 331 -19.49 -2.93 9.18
N GLY A 332 -19.14 -2.62 7.93
CA GLY A 332 -17.77 -2.29 7.51
C GLY A 332 -17.15 -1.22 8.42
N LEU A 333 -17.72 -0.01 8.43
CA LEU A 333 -17.21 1.06 9.31
C LEU A 333 -17.45 0.78 10.79
N ALA A 334 -18.60 0.18 11.15
CA ALA A 334 -18.93 -0.12 12.54
C ALA A 334 -17.85 -1.01 13.19
N TYR A 335 -17.38 -2.02 12.47
CA TYR A 335 -16.29 -2.91 12.91
C TYR A 335 -15.00 -2.14 13.16
N TRP A 336 -14.54 -1.32 12.21
CA TRP A 336 -13.28 -0.60 12.38
C TRP A 336 -13.33 0.50 13.42
N VAL A 337 -14.51 1.08 13.69
CA VAL A 337 -14.72 1.97 14.82
C VAL A 337 -14.49 1.24 16.15
N THR A 338 -14.93 -0.02 16.29
CA THR A 338 -14.68 -0.79 17.52
C THR A 338 -13.25 -1.32 17.60
N GLN A 339 -12.56 -1.54 16.46
CA GLN A 339 -11.15 -1.92 16.44
C GLN A 339 -10.19 -0.76 16.75
N HIS A 340 -10.63 0.49 16.66
CA HIS A 340 -9.75 1.65 16.82
C HIS A 340 -8.99 1.67 18.16
N GLU A 341 -9.62 1.21 19.25
CA GLU A 341 -9.00 1.16 20.58
C GLU A 341 -8.11 -0.06 20.82
N VAL A 342 -8.25 -1.12 20.03
CA VAL A 342 -7.42 -2.33 20.14
C VAL A 342 -5.98 -2.03 19.70
N GLN A 343 -5.79 -1.06 18.79
CA GLN A 343 -4.50 -0.65 18.24
C GLN A 343 -3.65 -1.86 17.81
N ARG A 344 -4.19 -2.70 16.90
CA ARG A 344 -3.47 -3.90 16.42
C ARG A 344 -2.07 -3.51 15.92
N GLY A 345 -1.07 -4.28 16.35
CA GLY A 345 0.34 -3.98 16.08
C GLY A 345 0.95 -2.85 16.92
N ALA A 346 0.14 -2.01 17.58
CA ALA A 346 0.57 -0.94 18.51
C ALA A 346 1.76 -0.10 18.00
N GLN A 347 1.74 0.30 16.73
CA GLN A 347 2.85 1.04 16.13
C GLN A 347 2.85 2.52 16.58
N PRO A 348 4.05 3.13 16.74
CA PRO A 348 4.19 4.51 17.15
C PRO A 348 3.63 5.49 16.10
N TRP A 349 3.31 6.72 16.52
CA TRP A 349 2.80 7.77 15.62
C TRP A 349 3.77 8.09 14.48
N PHE A 350 5.08 7.91 14.70
CA PHE A 350 6.12 8.16 13.70
C PHE A 350 6.36 6.99 12.73
N TYR A 351 5.55 5.93 12.78
CA TYR A 351 5.76 4.71 12.00
C TYR A 351 5.92 4.94 10.49
N TYR A 352 5.03 5.73 9.86
CA TYR A 352 5.14 6.04 8.43
C TYR A 352 6.27 7.04 8.11
N PHE A 353 6.71 7.83 9.10
CA PHE A 353 7.90 8.68 8.96
C PHE A 353 9.20 7.83 8.96
N LEU A 354 9.16 6.59 9.44
CA LEU A 354 10.25 5.62 9.28
C LEU A 354 10.13 4.85 7.96
N LEU A 355 8.95 4.33 7.63
CA LEU A 355 8.75 3.52 6.43
C LEU A 355 9.01 4.28 5.13
N LEU A 356 8.50 5.52 5.00
CA LEU A 356 8.61 6.25 3.75
C LEU A 356 10.06 6.57 3.35
N PRO A 357 10.95 7.07 4.24
CA PRO A 357 12.36 7.25 3.88
C PRO A 357 13.12 5.95 3.63
N LEU A 358 12.67 4.81 4.16
CA LEU A 358 13.32 3.51 3.93
C LEU A 358 13.00 2.93 2.54
N TYR A 359 11.74 3.04 2.10
CA TYR A 359 11.27 2.39 0.88
C TYR A 359 10.93 3.38 -0.24
N GLU A 360 10.48 4.58 0.08
CA GLU A 360 9.95 5.59 -0.84
C GLU A 360 10.79 6.89 -0.85
N PHE A 361 12.09 6.82 -0.57
CA PHE A 361 12.95 8.01 -0.49
C PHE A 361 13.04 8.82 -1.78
N VAL A 362 12.97 8.19 -2.96
CA VAL A 362 12.86 8.90 -4.25
C VAL A 362 11.56 9.71 -4.29
N VAL A 363 10.46 9.06 -3.94
CA VAL A 363 9.11 9.63 -3.97
C VAL A 363 8.97 10.77 -2.95
N VAL A 364 9.43 10.59 -1.72
CA VAL A 364 9.41 11.64 -0.69
C VAL A 364 10.35 12.78 -1.05
N GLY A 365 11.59 12.49 -1.45
CA GLY A 365 12.58 13.52 -1.78
C GLY A 365 12.14 14.41 -2.93
N PHE A 366 11.69 13.81 -4.03
CA PHE A 366 11.20 14.57 -5.18
C PHE A 366 9.80 15.15 -4.97
N GLY A 367 8.96 14.53 -4.14
CA GLY A 367 7.69 15.10 -3.74
C GLY A 367 7.87 16.38 -2.91
N LEU A 368 8.80 16.38 -1.93
CA LEU A 368 9.17 17.58 -1.18
C LEU A 368 9.75 18.65 -2.09
N LEU A 369 10.63 18.28 -3.02
CA LEU A 369 11.13 19.20 -4.05
C LEU A 369 9.97 19.80 -4.86
N GLY A 370 8.98 18.99 -5.23
CA GLY A 370 7.77 19.45 -5.93
C GLY A 370 6.97 20.49 -5.14
N ILE A 371 6.81 20.29 -3.83
CA ILE A 371 6.13 21.26 -2.96
C ILE A 371 6.91 22.58 -2.89
N VAL A 372 8.22 22.51 -2.65
CA VAL A 372 9.10 23.68 -2.62
C VAL A 372 9.08 24.41 -3.97
N TRP A 373 9.11 23.66 -5.06
CA TRP A 373 9.07 24.18 -6.41
C TRP A 373 7.75 24.91 -6.69
N ALA A 374 6.61 24.27 -6.40
CA ALA A 374 5.29 24.86 -6.57
C ALA A 374 5.13 26.15 -5.75
N ALA A 375 5.66 26.17 -4.52
CA ALA A 375 5.70 27.38 -3.70
C ALA A 375 6.57 28.48 -4.34
N ALA A 376 7.76 28.14 -4.85
CA ALA A 376 8.66 29.08 -5.50
C ALA A 376 8.08 29.70 -6.77
N ARG A 377 7.31 28.92 -7.55
CA ARG A 377 6.59 29.39 -8.74
C ARG A 377 5.28 30.12 -8.43
N ARG A 378 4.91 30.27 -7.16
CA ARG A 378 3.62 30.85 -6.71
C ARG A 378 2.40 30.10 -7.24
N GLU A 379 2.55 28.80 -7.49
CA GLU A 379 1.46 27.88 -7.80
C GLU A 379 0.67 27.53 -6.53
N LEU A 380 1.33 27.59 -5.37
CA LEU A 380 0.71 27.53 -4.06
C LEU A 380 0.51 28.93 -3.49
N ASP A 381 -0.60 29.12 -2.79
CA ASP A 381 -0.87 30.38 -2.09
C ASP A 381 0.16 30.59 -0.97
N ARG A 382 0.76 31.79 -0.89
CA ARG A 382 1.76 32.11 0.14
C ARG A 382 1.22 31.96 1.56
N LEU A 383 -0.05 32.29 1.78
CA LEU A 383 -0.71 32.13 3.06
C LEU A 383 -0.87 30.65 3.39
N LEU A 384 -1.28 29.83 2.41
CA LEU A 384 -1.37 28.38 2.55
C LEU A 384 -0.01 27.77 2.94
N VAL A 385 1.05 28.16 2.22
CA VAL A 385 2.43 27.71 2.51
C VAL A 385 2.85 28.12 3.92
N ALA A 386 2.61 29.39 4.30
CA ALA A 386 2.95 29.88 5.63
C ALA A 386 2.17 29.14 6.73
N MET A 387 0.89 28.84 6.54
CA MET A 387 0.07 28.14 7.53
C MET A 387 0.49 26.69 7.70
N VAL A 388 0.77 25.99 6.60
CA VAL A 388 1.32 24.63 6.64
C VAL A 388 2.68 24.63 7.33
N ALA A 389 3.57 25.58 6.99
CA ALA A 389 4.88 25.70 7.62
C ALA A 389 4.78 25.99 9.13
N CYS A 390 3.91 26.92 9.54
CA CYS A 390 3.67 27.23 10.95
C CYS A 390 3.10 26.02 11.71
N TRP A 391 2.18 25.28 11.09
CA TRP A 391 1.61 24.09 11.71
C TRP A 391 2.63 22.94 11.85
N VAL A 392 3.45 22.68 10.82
CA VAL A 392 4.56 21.71 10.91
C VAL A 392 5.58 22.15 11.95
N ALA A 393 5.95 23.43 11.99
CA ALA A 393 6.86 23.97 13.00
C ALA A 393 6.29 23.82 14.41
N ALA A 394 5.01 24.13 14.62
CA ALA A 394 4.33 23.95 15.89
C ALA A 394 4.30 22.47 16.31
N ALA A 395 4.01 21.56 15.39
CA ALA A 395 4.06 20.12 15.64
C ALA A 395 5.45 19.65 16.04
N LEU A 396 6.49 20.05 15.31
CA LEU A 396 7.87 19.71 15.63
C LEU A 396 8.30 20.27 16.99
N VAL A 397 8.02 21.54 17.26
CA VAL A 397 8.36 22.18 18.54
C VAL A 397 7.64 21.50 19.69
N LEU A 398 6.33 21.26 19.58
CA LEU A 398 5.55 20.58 20.61
C LEU A 398 6.05 19.15 20.85
N THR A 399 6.41 18.43 19.79
CA THR A 399 7.01 17.09 19.92
C THR A 399 8.33 17.14 20.68
N ILE A 400 9.19 18.11 20.36
CA ILE A 400 10.49 18.29 21.00
C ILE A 400 10.35 18.64 22.48
N TRP A 401 9.36 19.46 22.84
CA TRP A 401 9.20 20.02 24.19
C TRP A 401 8.32 19.18 25.11
N VAL A 402 7.27 18.57 24.58
CA VAL A 402 6.19 17.93 25.36
C VAL A 402 6.13 16.41 25.11
N GLY A 403 6.88 15.91 24.12
CA GLY A 403 7.03 14.48 23.84
C GLY A 403 5.71 13.79 23.54
N GLU A 404 5.44 12.68 24.22
CA GLU A 404 4.21 11.89 24.01
C GLU A 404 2.94 12.57 24.54
N ARG A 405 3.07 13.64 25.34
CA ARG A 405 1.92 14.35 25.92
C ARG A 405 1.32 15.40 24.98
N VAL A 406 1.83 15.50 23.74
CA VAL A 406 1.28 16.41 22.74
C VAL A 406 -0.17 16.04 22.46
N PRO A 407 -1.12 17.00 22.55
CA PRO A 407 -2.52 16.76 22.18
C PRO A 407 -2.65 16.73 20.65
N TRP A 408 -2.06 15.71 20.03
CA TRP A 408 -1.97 15.51 18.59
C TRP A 408 -3.31 15.72 17.87
N PRO A 409 -4.46 15.20 18.35
CA PRO A 409 -5.74 15.42 17.71
C PRO A 409 -6.12 16.91 17.63
N ALA A 410 -5.91 17.66 18.72
CA ALA A 410 -6.25 19.08 18.78
C ALA A 410 -5.33 19.94 17.89
N LEU A 411 -4.03 19.62 17.89
CA LEU A 411 -3.06 20.32 17.04
C LEU A 411 -3.33 20.08 15.55
N HIS A 412 -3.63 18.84 15.16
CA HIS A 412 -3.95 18.52 13.78
C HIS A 412 -5.30 19.11 13.37
N ALA A 413 -6.32 19.06 14.24
CA ALA A 413 -7.61 19.68 13.97
C ALA A 413 -7.50 21.20 13.75
N THR A 414 -6.76 21.92 14.59
CA THR A 414 -6.58 23.38 14.42
C THR A 414 -5.82 23.72 13.15
N GLY A 415 -4.76 22.96 12.82
CA GLY A 415 -4.02 23.12 11.56
C GLY A 415 -4.91 22.92 10.33
N VAL A 416 -5.66 21.82 10.30
CA VAL A 416 -6.59 21.49 9.20
C VAL A 416 -7.67 22.55 9.05
N LEU A 417 -8.28 23.01 10.15
CA LEU A 417 -9.30 24.07 10.12
C LEU A 417 -8.75 25.41 9.63
N ALA A 418 -7.53 25.76 10.05
CA ALA A 418 -6.88 26.99 9.61
C ALA A 418 -6.58 26.93 8.10
N ILE A 419 -6.04 25.81 7.62
CA ILE A 419 -5.77 25.60 6.19
C ILE A 419 -7.08 25.62 5.40
N ALA A 420 -8.12 24.92 5.86
CA ALA A 420 -9.44 24.91 5.23
C ALA A 420 -10.02 26.33 5.14
N TRP A 421 -9.89 27.13 6.21
CA TRP A 421 -10.30 28.53 6.22
C TRP A 421 -9.55 29.35 5.17
N ALA A 422 -8.23 29.18 5.03
CA ALA A 422 -7.45 29.90 4.03
C ALA A 422 -7.88 29.54 2.59
N LEU A 423 -8.07 28.24 2.33
CA LEU A 423 -8.58 27.75 1.04
C LEU A 423 -9.99 28.31 0.74
N SER A 424 -10.85 28.45 1.75
CA SER A 424 -12.24 28.91 1.60
C SER A 424 -12.41 30.38 1.20
N ARG A 425 -11.31 31.16 1.27
CA ARG A 425 -11.31 32.60 1.02
C ARG A 425 -10.81 32.95 -0.37
N ARG A 426 -10.27 31.99 -1.14
CA ARG A 426 -9.51 32.27 -2.35
C ARG A 426 -9.84 31.31 -3.49
N GLU A 427 -9.78 31.84 -4.71
CA GLU A 427 -9.79 31.02 -5.92
C GLU A 427 -8.39 30.43 -6.13
N LEU A 428 -8.31 29.11 -6.26
CA LEU A 428 -7.06 28.41 -6.47
C LEU A 428 -6.67 28.46 -7.95
N SER A 429 -5.51 29.04 -8.26
CA SER A 429 -4.94 29.03 -9.61
C SER A 429 -4.54 27.62 -10.07
N GLN A 430 -4.11 26.76 -9.14
CA GLN A 430 -3.65 25.40 -9.38
C GLN A 430 -4.35 24.41 -8.43
N PRO A 431 -5.64 24.12 -8.64
CA PRO A 431 -6.44 23.30 -7.71
C PRO A 431 -5.88 21.88 -7.56
N PHE A 432 -5.29 21.31 -8.62
CA PHE A 432 -4.67 19.99 -8.58
C PHE A 432 -3.45 19.94 -7.66
N VAL A 433 -2.55 20.93 -7.73
CA VAL A 433 -1.36 20.95 -6.87
C VAL A 433 -1.76 21.16 -5.41
N ALA A 434 -2.69 22.08 -5.15
CA ALA A 434 -3.22 22.30 -3.81
C ALA A 434 -3.86 21.02 -3.24
N PHE A 435 -4.62 20.29 -4.06
CA PHE A 435 -5.19 18.99 -3.69
C PHE A 435 -4.12 17.95 -3.37
N LEU A 436 -3.06 17.82 -4.19
CA LEU A 436 -2.00 16.84 -3.92
C LEU A 436 -1.26 17.12 -2.61
N VAL A 437 -0.98 18.39 -2.32
CA VAL A 437 -0.36 18.80 -1.04
C VAL A 437 -1.30 18.51 0.12
N TRP A 438 -2.58 18.84 -0.02
CA TRP A 438 -3.61 18.52 0.98
C TRP A 438 -3.71 17.01 1.21
N TRP A 439 -3.70 16.21 0.14
CA TRP A 439 -3.78 14.77 0.21
C TRP A 439 -2.53 14.15 0.85
N ALA A 440 -1.33 14.59 0.47
CA ALA A 440 -0.07 14.14 1.06
C ALA A 440 -0.02 14.41 2.57
N ALA A 441 -0.42 15.62 2.99
CA ALA A 441 -0.47 16.00 4.40
C ALA A 441 -1.58 15.23 5.14
N GLY A 442 -2.79 15.21 4.60
CA GLY A 442 -3.94 14.52 5.20
C GLY A 442 -3.70 13.02 5.37
N ALA A 443 -3.06 12.38 4.40
CA ALA A 443 -2.70 10.97 4.49
C ALA A 443 -1.65 10.72 5.59
N LEU A 444 -0.56 11.48 5.64
CA LEU A 444 0.43 11.35 6.71
C LEU A 444 -0.19 11.50 8.10
N LEU A 445 -1.08 12.47 8.27
CA LEU A 445 -1.75 12.72 9.54
C LEU A 445 -2.73 11.64 9.94
N LEU A 446 -3.68 11.31 9.06
CA LEU A 446 -4.77 10.42 9.41
C LEU A 446 -4.28 8.99 9.56
N TYR A 447 -3.36 8.53 8.72
CA TYR A 447 -2.74 7.21 8.90
C TYR A 447 -1.77 7.20 10.09
N GLY A 448 -1.04 8.30 10.35
CA GLY A 448 -0.21 8.45 11.55
C GLY A 448 -1.01 8.50 12.86
N TRP A 449 -2.28 8.92 12.82
CA TRP A 449 -3.18 8.96 13.96
C TRP A 449 -4.02 7.68 14.12
N ALA A 450 -4.38 7.01 13.02
CA ALA A 450 -5.19 5.80 13.04
C ALA A 450 -4.67 4.76 14.04
N GLY A 451 -5.57 4.15 14.81
CA GLY A 451 -5.22 3.16 15.83
C GLY A 451 -4.51 1.95 15.22
N GLU A 452 -5.01 1.46 14.08
CA GLU A 452 -4.31 0.46 13.27
C GLU A 452 -3.29 1.12 12.35
N LYS A 453 -2.05 0.66 12.47
CA LYS A 453 -0.93 1.08 11.62
C LYS A 453 -0.20 -0.16 11.16
N MET A 454 -0.13 -0.34 9.86
CA MET A 454 0.38 -1.56 9.23
C MET A 454 1.20 -1.22 8.00
N PRO A 455 2.21 -2.02 7.64
CA PRO A 455 3.13 -1.66 6.56
C PRO A 455 2.43 -1.46 5.21
N TRP A 456 1.38 -2.23 4.91
CA TRP A 456 0.62 -2.14 3.65
C TRP A 456 -0.12 -0.81 3.47
N LEU A 457 -0.49 -0.13 4.55
CA LEU A 457 -1.15 1.19 4.47
C LEU A 457 -0.21 2.28 3.92
N VAL A 458 1.09 2.01 3.85
CA VAL A 458 2.07 2.93 3.23
C VAL A 458 1.70 3.26 1.78
N LEU A 459 1.01 2.38 1.05
CA LEU A 459 0.56 2.67 -0.32
C LEU A 459 -0.34 3.90 -0.38
N HIS A 460 -1.28 4.02 0.56
CA HIS A 460 -2.22 5.15 0.62
C HIS A 460 -1.54 6.44 1.07
N VAL A 461 -0.51 6.32 1.89
CA VAL A 461 0.31 7.46 2.30
C VAL A 461 1.20 7.92 1.13
N ALA A 462 1.86 7.00 0.43
CA ALA A 462 2.83 7.30 -0.63
C ALA A 462 2.18 7.79 -1.93
N LEU A 463 0.96 7.36 -2.26
CA LEU A 463 0.29 7.67 -3.55
C LEU A 463 0.25 9.17 -3.91
N PRO A 464 -0.17 10.11 -3.03
CA PRO A 464 -0.08 11.55 -3.34
C PRO A 464 1.36 12.04 -3.53
N TRP A 465 2.33 11.48 -2.79
CA TRP A 465 3.75 11.81 -2.94
C TRP A 465 4.28 11.35 -4.30
N VAL A 466 3.82 10.21 -4.83
CA VAL A 466 4.21 9.72 -6.16
C VAL A 466 3.76 10.70 -7.25
N LEU A 467 2.56 11.28 -7.11
CA LEU A 467 2.06 12.31 -8.04
C LEU A 467 2.85 13.62 -7.94
N LEU A 468 3.17 14.07 -6.71
CA LEU A 468 4.01 15.26 -6.48
C LEU A 468 5.42 15.07 -7.05
N ALA A 469 6.04 13.91 -6.80
CA ALA A 469 7.36 13.56 -7.32
C ALA A 469 7.35 13.49 -8.85
N GLY A 470 6.35 12.85 -9.44
CA GLY A 470 6.20 12.78 -10.89
C GLY A 470 6.07 14.16 -11.52
N ARG A 471 5.24 15.06 -10.96
CA ARG A 471 5.17 16.46 -11.41
C ARG A 471 6.52 17.16 -11.33
N ALA A 472 7.22 17.06 -10.19
CA ALA A 472 8.52 17.68 -9.99
C ALA A 472 9.57 17.18 -11.00
N ILE A 473 9.60 15.88 -11.27
CA ILE A 473 10.47 15.27 -12.27
C ILE A 473 10.08 15.75 -13.67
N GLY A 474 8.78 15.84 -13.96
CA GLY A 474 8.28 16.42 -15.20
C GLY A 474 8.72 17.86 -15.41
N ASP A 475 8.69 18.68 -14.37
CA ASP A 475 9.17 20.07 -14.36
C ASP A 475 10.68 20.19 -14.53
N LEU A 476 11.44 19.25 -13.97
CA LEU A 476 12.89 19.14 -14.19
C LEU A 476 13.19 18.83 -15.66
N LEU A 477 12.49 17.85 -16.23
CA LEU A 477 12.67 17.39 -17.61
C LEU A 477 12.17 18.40 -18.65
N GLY A 478 11.11 19.16 -18.31
CA GLY A 478 10.40 20.02 -19.25
C GLY A 478 11.18 21.26 -19.69
N GLY A 479 11.09 21.57 -20.99
CA GLY A 479 11.61 22.81 -21.58
C GLY A 479 13.14 22.86 -21.67
N VAL A 480 13.82 21.71 -21.67
CA VAL A 480 15.28 21.60 -21.82
C VAL A 480 15.60 20.64 -22.97
N ASP A 481 16.48 21.05 -23.88
CA ASP A 481 17.09 20.13 -24.85
C ASP A 481 18.20 19.33 -24.16
N TRP A 482 17.83 18.18 -23.63
CA TRP A 482 18.76 17.27 -22.95
C TRP A 482 19.83 16.70 -23.87
N SER A 483 19.52 16.56 -25.17
CA SER A 483 20.49 16.07 -26.15
C SER A 483 21.60 17.10 -26.38
N ALA A 484 21.23 18.38 -26.52
CA ALA A 484 22.20 19.47 -26.59
C ALA A 484 22.99 19.63 -25.28
N THR A 485 22.31 19.56 -24.14
CA THR A 485 22.93 19.64 -22.80
C THR A 485 23.99 18.55 -22.62
N TRP A 486 23.70 17.32 -23.08
CA TRP A 486 24.65 16.21 -23.04
C TRP A 486 25.88 16.48 -23.91
N ARG A 487 25.69 16.96 -25.15
CA ARG A 487 26.79 17.33 -26.07
C ARG A 487 27.66 18.47 -25.53
N GLN A 488 27.10 19.38 -24.76
CA GLN A 488 27.82 20.48 -24.09
C GLN A 488 28.61 20.02 -22.83
N GLY A 489 28.70 18.72 -22.58
CA GLY A 489 29.43 18.16 -21.45
C GLY A 489 28.58 17.93 -20.20
N GLY A 490 27.26 17.95 -20.31
CA GLY A 490 26.36 17.72 -19.18
C GLY A 490 26.50 16.33 -18.53
N TRP A 491 27.02 15.34 -19.27
CA TRP A 491 27.36 14.00 -18.76
C TRP A 491 28.39 14.02 -17.61
N ARG A 492 29.16 15.10 -17.47
CA ARG A 492 30.13 15.29 -16.38
C ARG A 492 29.45 15.38 -15.02
N VAL A 493 28.21 15.88 -14.96
CA VAL A 493 27.43 16.00 -13.72
C VAL A 493 27.09 14.63 -13.12
N PRO A 494 26.40 13.71 -13.83
CA PRO A 494 26.10 12.39 -13.29
C PRO A 494 27.37 11.57 -12.99
N LEU A 495 28.43 11.70 -13.79
CA LEU A 495 29.69 11.01 -13.51
C LEU A 495 30.34 11.53 -12.21
N GLY A 496 30.43 12.84 -12.04
CA GLY A 496 31.00 13.44 -10.82
C GLY A 496 30.19 13.06 -9.57
N LEU A 497 28.85 13.02 -9.67
CA LEU A 497 27.99 12.58 -8.58
C LEU A 497 28.11 11.09 -8.26
N ALA A 498 28.27 10.23 -9.28
CA ALA A 498 28.51 8.81 -9.08
C ALA A 498 29.85 8.58 -8.36
N LEU A 499 30.90 9.32 -8.72
CA LEU A 499 32.19 9.28 -8.02
C LEU A 499 32.07 9.78 -6.58
N ALA A 500 31.36 10.89 -6.34
CA ALA A 500 31.09 11.38 -5.00
C ALA A 500 30.35 10.33 -4.14
N ALA A 501 29.33 9.67 -4.72
CA ALA A 501 28.59 8.61 -4.05
C ALA A 501 29.47 7.38 -3.73
N ALA A 502 30.34 6.97 -4.66
CA ALA A 502 31.30 5.89 -4.43
C ALA A 502 32.28 6.22 -3.29
N VAL A 503 32.76 7.46 -3.22
CA VAL A 503 33.62 7.95 -2.14
C VAL A 503 32.88 7.96 -0.79
N LEU A 504 31.63 8.42 -0.77
CA LEU A 504 30.79 8.40 0.44
C LEU A 504 30.51 6.97 0.93
N LEU A 505 30.28 6.02 0.02
CA LEU A 505 30.15 4.60 0.33
C LEU A 505 31.47 3.99 0.84
N GLY A 506 32.61 4.45 0.33
CA GLY A 506 33.92 4.09 0.88
C GLY A 506 34.09 4.58 2.32
N LEU A 507 33.68 5.83 2.60
CA LEU A 507 33.73 6.42 3.93
C LEU A 507 32.83 5.69 4.94
N SER A 508 31.66 5.20 4.50
CA SER A 508 30.74 4.48 5.40
C SER A 508 31.22 3.08 5.81
N ARG A 509 32.22 2.52 5.11
CA ARG A 509 32.80 1.19 5.40
C ARG A 509 34.01 1.23 6.34
N LEU A 510 34.39 2.41 6.83
CA LEU A 510 35.51 2.53 7.75
C LEU A 510 35.13 1.99 9.14
N PRO A 511 35.96 1.13 9.75
CA PRO A 511 35.63 0.51 11.03
C PRO A 511 35.50 1.54 12.15
N PRO A 512 34.54 1.37 13.09
CA PRO A 512 34.41 2.25 14.25
C PRO A 512 35.63 2.11 15.17
N GLY A 513 36.40 3.19 15.31
CA GLY A 513 37.74 3.20 15.92
C GLY A 513 37.83 3.03 17.44
N ALA A 514 36.89 2.35 18.11
CA ALA A 514 36.89 2.22 19.57
C ALA A 514 37.97 1.22 20.08
N GLU A 515 38.30 0.18 19.32
CA GLU A 515 39.26 -0.87 19.70
C GLU A 515 40.49 -0.96 18.78
N ALA A 516 40.67 0.01 17.90
CA ALA A 516 41.74 0.00 16.89
C ALA A 516 43.13 0.28 17.50
N THR A 517 44.14 -0.47 17.07
CA THR A 517 45.57 -0.24 17.31
C THR A 517 46.02 1.13 16.76
N PRO A 518 47.14 1.70 17.23
CA PRO A 518 47.66 2.97 16.69
C PRO A 518 47.86 2.95 15.16
N LEU A 519 48.33 1.83 14.61
CA LEU A 519 48.53 1.66 13.17
C LEU A 519 47.20 1.63 12.40
N GLU A 520 46.17 0.96 12.93
CA GLU A 520 44.84 0.92 12.33
C GLU A 520 44.18 2.30 12.34
N ARG A 521 44.32 3.06 13.44
CA ARG A 521 43.86 4.46 13.49
C ARG A 521 44.57 5.34 12.47
N GLN A 522 45.89 5.19 12.34
CA GLN A 522 46.66 5.94 11.35
C GLN A 522 46.25 5.60 9.91
N ARG A 523 46.05 4.31 9.60
CA ARG A 523 45.51 3.86 8.29
C ARG A 523 44.12 4.42 8.02
N ALA A 524 43.23 4.36 9.00
CA ALA A 524 41.88 4.91 8.89
C ALA A 524 41.92 6.43 8.65
N LEU A 525 42.77 7.17 9.36
CA LEU A 525 42.95 8.62 9.14
C LEU A 525 43.42 8.93 7.72
N TYR A 526 44.39 8.20 7.18
CA TYR A 526 44.84 8.39 5.79
C TYR A 526 43.75 8.03 4.79
N GLN A 527 42.98 6.97 5.02
CA GLN A 527 41.84 6.61 4.18
C GLN A 527 40.76 7.71 4.21
N VAL A 528 40.41 8.24 5.39
CA VAL A 528 39.48 9.36 5.53
C VAL A 528 39.98 10.59 4.79
N ALA A 529 41.25 10.97 4.97
CA ALA A 529 41.84 12.14 4.32
C ALA A 529 41.84 11.99 2.80
N LEU A 530 42.21 10.81 2.28
CA LEU A 530 42.20 10.50 0.86
C LEU A 530 40.78 10.55 0.27
N LEU A 531 39.82 9.92 0.94
CA LEU A 531 38.42 9.93 0.52
C LEU A 531 37.82 11.35 0.59
N ALA A 532 38.12 12.12 1.64
CA ALA A 532 37.69 13.51 1.74
C ALA A 532 38.28 14.38 0.61
N PHE A 533 39.56 14.17 0.26
CA PHE A 533 40.20 14.83 -0.88
C PHE A 533 39.45 14.52 -2.19
N PHE A 534 39.17 13.25 -2.48
CA PHE A 534 38.41 12.87 -3.67
C PHE A 534 36.97 13.39 -3.65
N LEU A 535 36.33 13.47 -2.48
CA LEU A 535 34.99 14.05 -2.33
C LEU A 535 34.99 15.53 -2.71
N VAL A 536 35.97 16.30 -2.23
CA VAL A 536 36.12 17.72 -2.58
C VAL A 536 36.36 17.89 -4.09
N LEU A 537 37.22 17.07 -4.69
CA LEU A 537 37.43 17.07 -6.14
C LEU A 537 36.15 16.75 -6.91
N ALA A 538 35.39 15.75 -6.48
CA ALA A 538 34.13 15.38 -7.10
C ALA A 538 33.09 16.50 -6.99
N ILE A 539 32.95 17.15 -5.82
CA ILE A 539 32.06 18.30 -5.61
C ILE A 539 32.48 19.48 -6.49
N GLY A 540 33.77 19.80 -6.53
CA GLY A 540 34.33 20.85 -7.38
C GLY A 540 34.08 20.59 -8.87
N TRP A 541 34.23 19.33 -9.30
CA TRP A 541 33.94 18.91 -10.68
C TRP A 541 32.44 19.06 -10.99
N VAL A 542 31.55 18.57 -10.12
CA VAL A 542 30.10 18.72 -10.31
C VAL A 542 29.70 20.19 -10.37
N GLY A 543 30.22 21.01 -9.44
CA GLY A 543 29.96 22.46 -9.42
C GLY A 543 30.44 23.16 -10.68
N GLY A 544 31.66 22.88 -11.14
CA GLY A 544 32.21 23.43 -12.37
C GLY A 544 31.46 22.97 -13.62
N ALA A 545 31.06 21.69 -13.70
CA ALA A 545 30.27 21.17 -14.80
C ALA A 545 28.86 21.79 -14.83
N ALA A 546 28.20 21.91 -13.68
CA ALA A 546 26.88 22.53 -13.59
C ALA A 546 26.93 24.03 -13.90
N ALA A 547 27.97 24.74 -13.46
CA ALA A 547 28.18 26.14 -13.78
C ALA A 547 28.38 26.37 -15.29
N ALA A 548 29.10 25.47 -15.98
CA ALA A 548 29.32 25.54 -17.42
C ALA A 548 28.01 25.40 -18.24
N LEU A 549 27.00 24.70 -17.71
CA LEU A 549 25.66 24.61 -18.32
C LEU A 549 24.77 25.83 -18.01
N GLY A 550 25.24 26.75 -17.16
CA GLY A 550 24.44 27.81 -16.57
C GLY A 550 23.54 27.30 -15.44
N TRP A 551 23.36 28.13 -14.40
CA TRP A 551 22.69 27.73 -13.16
C TRP A 551 21.35 27.01 -13.39
N ARG A 552 20.47 27.57 -14.26
CA ARG A 552 19.13 27.02 -14.53
C ARG A 552 19.12 25.58 -15.04
N ILE A 553 20.08 25.20 -15.90
CA ILE A 553 20.19 23.84 -16.44
C ILE A 553 21.06 22.99 -15.52
N GLY A 554 22.14 23.56 -14.98
CA GLY A 554 23.09 22.88 -14.10
C GLY A 554 22.42 22.26 -12.88
N TRP A 555 21.56 22.99 -12.16
CA TRP A 555 20.88 22.43 -10.99
C TRP A 555 19.86 21.35 -11.37
N ARG A 556 19.20 21.47 -12.53
CA ARG A 556 18.26 20.44 -13.03
C ARG A 556 19.01 19.16 -13.38
N ALA A 557 20.17 19.29 -14.01
CA ALA A 557 21.07 18.18 -14.30
C ALA A 557 21.56 17.50 -13.00
N ILE A 558 21.92 18.27 -11.98
CA ILE A 558 22.26 17.74 -10.65
C ILE A 558 21.08 16.97 -10.06
N ALA A 559 19.89 17.57 -10.02
CA ALA A 559 18.69 16.93 -9.47
C ALA A 559 18.34 15.63 -10.19
N LEU A 560 18.35 15.61 -11.52
CA LEU A 560 18.10 14.40 -12.31
C LEU A 560 19.21 13.34 -12.18
N SER A 561 20.45 13.76 -11.96
CA SER A 561 21.54 12.82 -11.67
C SER A 561 21.40 12.17 -10.30
N ILE A 562 21.01 12.95 -9.28
CA ILE A 562 20.65 12.44 -7.96
C ILE A 562 19.44 11.49 -8.07
N LEU A 563 18.41 11.85 -8.85
CA LEU A 563 17.28 10.98 -9.14
C LEU A 563 17.75 9.62 -9.69
N GLY A 564 18.65 9.63 -10.68
CA GLY A 564 19.17 8.40 -11.28
C GLY A 564 19.89 7.50 -10.27
N LEU A 565 20.76 8.06 -9.43
CA LEU A 565 21.46 7.31 -8.38
C LEU A 565 20.50 6.74 -7.33
N LEU A 566 19.54 7.55 -6.88
CA LEU A 566 18.53 7.13 -5.91
C LEU A 566 17.57 6.10 -6.52
N ALA A 567 17.22 6.22 -7.81
CA ALA A 567 16.39 5.25 -8.51
C ALA A 567 17.07 3.88 -8.58
N LEU A 568 18.39 3.81 -8.85
CA LEU A 568 19.15 2.56 -8.79
C LEU A 568 19.11 1.92 -7.40
N PHE A 569 19.29 2.73 -6.35
CA PHE A 569 19.19 2.24 -4.97
C PHE A 569 17.76 1.80 -4.62
N SER A 570 16.74 2.45 -5.20
CA SER A 570 15.33 2.12 -4.99
C SER A 570 14.97 0.81 -5.67
N ILE A 571 15.41 0.61 -6.92
CA ILE A 571 15.28 -0.67 -7.65
C ILE A 571 15.93 -1.80 -6.86
N ARG A 572 17.16 -1.61 -6.37
CA ARG A 572 17.84 -2.58 -5.50
C ARG A 572 17.01 -2.91 -4.26
N THR A 573 16.51 -1.87 -3.57
CA THR A 573 15.69 -2.02 -2.37
C THR A 573 14.39 -2.78 -2.65
N GLY A 574 13.71 -2.45 -3.74
CA GLY A 574 12.51 -3.15 -4.20
C GLY A 574 12.81 -4.61 -4.59
N TRP A 575 13.95 -4.87 -5.23
CA TRP A 575 14.39 -6.23 -5.57
C TRP A 575 14.64 -7.07 -4.33
N GLN A 576 15.35 -6.52 -3.34
CA GLN A 576 15.62 -7.20 -2.08
C GLN A 576 14.32 -7.52 -1.34
N ALA A 577 13.43 -6.53 -1.18
CA ALA A 577 12.18 -6.72 -0.46
C ALA A 577 11.22 -7.69 -1.18
N THR A 578 11.19 -7.68 -2.51
CA THR A 578 10.21 -8.44 -3.29
C THR A 578 10.66 -9.86 -3.63
N TYR A 579 11.93 -10.05 -4.03
CA TYR A 579 12.41 -11.32 -4.57
C TYR A 579 13.44 -11.99 -3.69
N ALA A 580 14.40 -11.26 -3.11
CA ALA A 580 15.43 -11.86 -2.28
C ALA A 580 14.88 -12.29 -0.90
N HIS A 581 14.03 -11.45 -0.30
CA HIS A 581 13.49 -11.63 1.04
C HIS A 581 11.95 -11.65 1.04
N GLY A 582 11.34 -12.08 -0.08
CA GLY A 582 9.89 -11.94 -0.31
C GLY A 582 8.98 -12.64 0.72
N ASP A 583 9.49 -13.68 1.39
CA ASP A 583 8.87 -14.31 2.56
C ASP A 583 9.77 -14.34 3.80
N VAL A 584 10.88 -13.58 3.82
CA VAL A 584 11.79 -13.45 4.96
C VAL A 584 11.59 -12.11 5.65
N ALA A 585 11.27 -12.13 6.95
CA ALA A 585 10.86 -10.93 7.69
C ALA A 585 12.00 -9.96 8.07
N VAL A 586 13.04 -9.82 7.25
CA VAL A 586 14.13 -8.84 7.41
C VAL A 586 13.76 -7.44 6.91
N GLU A 587 12.58 -7.28 6.31
CA GLU A 587 12.07 -6.00 5.84
C GLU A 587 10.96 -5.47 6.77
N MET A 588 10.98 -4.18 7.09
CA MET A 588 9.88 -3.53 7.84
C MET A 588 8.54 -3.53 7.10
N LEU A 589 8.52 -3.87 5.80
CA LEU A 589 7.30 -4.12 5.03
C LEU A 589 6.59 -5.42 5.45
N VAL A 590 7.25 -6.29 6.23
CA VAL A 590 6.72 -7.56 6.71
C VAL A 590 6.21 -7.40 8.14
N TYR A 591 4.88 -7.38 8.32
CA TYR A 591 4.27 -7.40 9.65
C TYR A 591 4.29 -8.79 10.28
N THR A 592 3.82 -9.82 9.57
CA THR A 592 3.86 -11.23 10.03
C THR A 592 3.76 -12.15 8.83
N GLN A 593 4.80 -12.90 8.52
CA GLN A 593 4.87 -13.72 7.32
C GLN A 593 4.96 -15.20 7.66
N THR A 594 4.21 -16.04 6.93
CA THR A 594 4.38 -17.49 6.98
C THR A 594 5.77 -17.84 6.47
N THR A 595 6.49 -18.69 7.19
CA THR A 595 7.87 -19.01 6.81
C THR A 595 7.93 -20.08 5.69
N PRO A 596 9.06 -20.17 4.97
CA PRO A 596 9.32 -21.27 4.02
C PRO A 596 9.22 -22.68 4.64
N ASP A 597 9.29 -22.82 5.97
CA ASP A 597 9.17 -24.12 6.63
C ASP A 597 7.80 -24.76 6.39
N VAL A 598 6.73 -23.97 6.20
CA VAL A 598 5.40 -24.52 5.86
C VAL A 598 5.42 -25.24 4.52
N GLN A 599 6.08 -24.68 3.51
CA GLN A 599 6.24 -25.36 2.22
C GLN A 599 7.11 -26.61 2.34
N ASN A 600 8.15 -26.59 3.18
CA ASN A 600 8.98 -27.76 3.46
C ASN A 600 8.13 -28.88 4.12
N VAL A 601 7.29 -28.54 5.10
CA VAL A 601 6.36 -29.48 5.75
C VAL A 601 5.33 -30.02 4.76
N MET A 602 4.83 -29.22 3.83
CA MET A 602 3.93 -29.72 2.78
C MET A 602 4.60 -30.75 1.86
N ARG A 603 5.88 -30.56 1.50
CA ARG A 603 6.67 -31.58 0.78
C ARG A 603 6.84 -32.84 1.62
N ASP A 604 7.01 -32.73 2.94
CA ASP A 604 7.10 -33.88 3.85
C ASP A 604 5.78 -34.66 3.91
N ILE A 605 4.65 -33.96 4.00
CA ILE A 605 3.31 -34.55 3.95
C ILE A 605 3.08 -35.27 2.61
N GLU A 606 3.45 -34.67 1.49
CA GLU A 606 3.34 -35.28 0.16
C GLU A 606 4.20 -36.55 0.03
N ARG A 607 5.41 -36.56 0.59
CA ARG A 607 6.27 -37.76 0.64
C ARG A 607 5.62 -38.88 1.44
N VAL A 608 5.00 -38.58 2.58
CA VAL A 608 4.27 -39.58 3.39
C VAL A 608 3.03 -40.08 2.65
N ALA A 609 2.27 -39.18 2.02
CA ALA A 609 1.09 -39.52 1.22
C ALA A 609 1.43 -40.45 0.05
N PHE A 610 2.55 -40.21 -0.63
CA PHE A 610 3.03 -41.06 -1.71
C PHE A 610 3.46 -42.44 -1.21
N ARG A 611 4.26 -42.51 -0.14
CA ARG A 611 4.76 -43.78 0.43
C ARG A 611 3.66 -44.68 0.97
N THR A 612 2.63 -44.10 1.56
CA THR A 612 1.49 -44.84 2.11
C THR A 612 0.48 -45.28 1.05
N GLY A 613 0.59 -44.78 -0.19
CA GLY A 613 -0.43 -44.95 -1.22
C GLY A 613 -1.74 -44.22 -0.94
N ALA A 614 -1.83 -43.46 0.17
CA ALA A 614 -3.04 -42.74 0.56
C ALA A 614 -3.29 -41.50 -0.31
N GLY A 615 -2.26 -40.96 -0.95
CA GLY A 615 -2.38 -39.75 -1.77
C GLY A 615 -3.09 -38.61 -1.01
N LYS A 616 -4.10 -38.00 -1.62
CA LYS A 616 -4.88 -36.91 -1.01
C LYS A 616 -5.91 -37.39 0.03
N ASP A 617 -6.08 -38.70 0.23
CA ASP A 617 -6.92 -39.26 1.30
C ASP A 617 -6.13 -39.41 2.62
N LEU A 618 -4.83 -39.10 2.63
CA LEU A 618 -4.02 -39.08 3.85
C LEU A 618 -4.65 -38.17 4.91
N ARG A 619 -4.87 -38.71 6.12
CA ARG A 619 -5.40 -37.96 7.25
C ARG A 619 -4.32 -37.08 7.88
N VAL A 620 -4.52 -35.77 7.78
CA VAL A 620 -3.63 -34.75 8.38
C VAL A 620 -4.43 -33.95 9.40
N ALA A 621 -4.10 -34.10 10.68
CA ALA A 621 -4.76 -33.39 11.76
C ALA A 621 -4.06 -32.07 12.08
N TYR A 622 -4.80 -30.98 12.32
CA TYR A 622 -4.24 -29.67 12.64
C TYR A 622 -5.12 -28.90 13.63
N ASP A 623 -4.49 -28.03 14.43
CA ASP A 623 -5.13 -27.25 15.49
C ASP A 623 -5.50 -25.82 15.05
N SER A 624 -6.03 -25.05 15.99
CA SER A 624 -6.40 -23.64 15.77
C SER A 624 -5.21 -22.72 15.53
N GLU A 625 -4.04 -22.97 16.10
CA GLU A 625 -2.84 -22.16 15.88
C GLU A 625 -2.25 -22.35 14.47
N THR A 626 -2.24 -23.60 14.00
CA THR A 626 -1.72 -23.98 12.67
C THR A 626 -2.76 -23.83 11.55
N SER A 627 -4.05 -23.68 11.88
CA SER A 627 -5.15 -23.56 10.91
C SER A 627 -4.83 -22.67 9.71
N TRP A 628 -4.30 -21.48 9.95
CA TRP A 628 -3.82 -20.59 8.90
C TRP A 628 -2.28 -20.59 8.89
N PRO A 629 -1.63 -21.15 7.87
CA PRO A 629 -2.11 -21.26 6.49
C PRO A 629 -2.55 -22.68 6.03
N PHE A 630 -2.57 -23.68 6.92
CA PHE A 630 -2.80 -25.07 6.51
C PHE A 630 -4.20 -25.35 5.96
N GLU A 631 -5.22 -24.52 6.22
CA GLU A 631 -6.51 -24.56 5.52
C GLU A 631 -6.36 -24.44 4.00
N TRP A 632 -5.48 -23.54 3.55
CA TRP A 632 -5.14 -23.39 2.14
C TRP A 632 -4.25 -24.53 1.64
N TYR A 633 -3.20 -24.89 2.37
CA TYR A 633 -2.23 -25.88 1.88
C TYR A 633 -2.77 -27.31 1.91
N LEU A 634 -3.69 -27.62 2.83
CA LEU A 634 -4.40 -28.90 2.90
C LEU A 634 -5.71 -28.90 2.10
N ARG A 635 -6.01 -27.86 1.30
CA ARG A 635 -7.29 -27.72 0.56
C ARG A 635 -7.66 -28.88 -0.36
N GLU A 636 -6.67 -29.65 -0.79
CA GLU A 636 -6.83 -30.82 -1.66
C GLU A 636 -6.90 -32.14 -0.88
N TYR A 637 -6.49 -32.15 0.39
CA TYR A 637 -6.48 -33.34 1.24
C TYR A 637 -7.88 -33.59 1.80
N ARG A 638 -8.50 -34.69 1.36
CA ARG A 638 -9.85 -35.09 1.77
C ARG A 638 -9.88 -35.61 3.21
N GLY A 639 -8.77 -36.16 3.69
CA GLY A 639 -8.60 -36.64 5.06
C GLY A 639 -8.23 -35.55 6.07
N ARG A 640 -8.17 -34.27 5.69
CA ARG A 640 -7.79 -33.19 6.64
C ARG A 640 -8.75 -33.14 7.83
N ALA A 641 -8.21 -32.97 9.05
CA ALA A 641 -9.00 -33.01 10.28
C ALA A 641 -8.64 -31.85 11.22
N PHE A 642 -9.49 -30.83 11.27
CA PHE A 642 -9.36 -29.75 12.25
C PHE A 642 -9.84 -30.21 13.63
N TYR A 643 -8.98 -30.15 14.64
CA TYR A 643 -9.32 -30.53 16.02
C TYR A 643 -9.33 -29.34 17.01
N GLY A 644 -9.10 -28.12 16.50
CA GLY A 644 -9.28 -26.88 17.24
C GLY A 644 -8.37 -26.75 18.46
N GLN A 645 -8.96 -26.81 19.65
CA GLN A 645 -8.30 -26.70 20.95
C GLN A 645 -8.25 -28.05 21.69
N GLY A 646 -8.82 -29.10 21.10
CA GLY A 646 -8.95 -30.43 21.68
C GLY A 646 -7.74 -31.33 21.41
N LEU A 647 -7.96 -32.64 21.47
CA LEU A 647 -6.95 -33.65 21.14
C LEU A 647 -7.07 -34.09 19.68
N PRO A 648 -5.96 -34.42 19.01
CA PRO A 648 -5.99 -34.92 17.64
C PRO A 648 -6.64 -36.32 17.58
N PRO A 649 -7.20 -36.71 16.41
CA PRO A 649 -7.65 -38.08 16.18
C PRO A 649 -6.51 -39.10 16.39
N ALA A 650 -6.80 -40.18 17.12
CA ALA A 650 -5.78 -41.16 17.54
C ALA A 650 -5.14 -41.93 16.38
N ASP A 651 -5.81 -41.98 15.24
CA ASP A 651 -5.45 -42.71 14.01
C ASP A 651 -4.74 -41.83 12.96
N ALA A 652 -4.65 -40.51 13.16
CA ALA A 652 -4.09 -39.58 12.18
C ALA A 652 -2.58 -39.80 11.95
N PRO A 653 -2.13 -40.21 10.75
CA PRO A 653 -0.70 -40.39 10.43
C PRO A 653 0.18 -39.16 10.71
N ILE A 654 -0.39 -37.98 10.52
CA ILE A 654 0.30 -36.70 10.69
C ILE A 654 -0.55 -35.78 11.57
N VAL A 655 0.11 -35.13 12.54
CA VAL A 655 -0.49 -34.13 13.41
C VAL A 655 0.36 -32.86 13.40
N LEU A 656 -0.27 -31.71 13.13
CA LEU A 656 0.32 -30.37 13.20
C LEU A 656 -0.21 -29.68 14.46
N VAL A 657 0.69 -29.18 15.31
CA VAL A 657 0.33 -28.57 16.60
C VAL A 657 1.09 -27.27 16.79
N GLY A 658 0.40 -26.18 17.13
CA GLY A 658 1.07 -24.95 17.57
C GLY A 658 1.83 -25.17 18.88
N ILE A 659 3.00 -24.54 19.02
CA ILE A 659 3.74 -24.58 20.29
C ILE A 659 3.19 -23.56 21.28
N ASP A 660 2.76 -22.42 20.76
CA ASP A 660 2.22 -21.33 21.56
C ASP A 660 0.89 -21.70 22.24
N ASN A 661 0.50 -20.93 23.25
CA ASN A 661 -0.73 -21.14 24.03
C ASN A 661 -0.85 -22.52 24.71
N GLY A 662 0.25 -23.26 24.85
CA GLY A 662 0.30 -24.55 25.57
C GLY A 662 -0.37 -25.72 24.83
N HIS A 663 -0.60 -25.60 23.51
CA HIS A 663 -1.22 -26.65 22.70
C HIS A 663 -0.35 -27.90 22.62
N ASP A 664 0.92 -27.76 22.23
CA ASP A 664 1.88 -28.87 22.18
C ASP A 664 1.98 -29.58 23.54
N ALA A 665 2.06 -28.82 24.64
CA ALA A 665 2.15 -29.39 25.98
C ALA A 665 0.96 -30.30 26.34
N ARG A 666 -0.24 -30.01 25.82
CA ARG A 666 -1.45 -30.84 26.00
C ARG A 666 -1.48 -32.06 25.08
N VAL A 667 -1.01 -31.92 23.85
CA VAL A 667 -1.09 -32.97 22.81
C VAL A 667 0.06 -33.97 22.90
N ARG A 668 1.28 -33.51 23.21
CA ARG A 668 2.51 -34.30 23.22
C ARG A 668 2.45 -35.56 24.08
N PRO A 669 1.85 -35.58 25.29
CA PRO A 669 1.74 -36.80 26.09
C PRO A 669 0.93 -37.92 25.39
N VAL A 670 -0.09 -37.55 24.60
CA VAL A 670 -0.98 -38.50 23.91
C VAL A 670 -0.33 -39.08 22.63
N LEU A 671 0.62 -38.33 22.06
CA LEU A 671 1.42 -38.73 20.90
C LEU A 671 2.73 -39.42 21.28
N ALA A 672 3.13 -39.35 22.55
CA ALA A 672 4.37 -39.93 23.06
C ALA A 672 4.47 -41.43 22.73
N GLY A 673 5.66 -41.88 22.34
CA GLY A 673 5.95 -43.28 22.02
C GLY A 673 5.44 -43.78 20.66
N ARG A 674 4.42 -43.15 20.06
CA ARG A 674 3.86 -43.52 18.73
C ARG A 674 4.27 -42.60 17.60
N TYR A 675 4.68 -41.37 17.90
CA TYR A 675 5.06 -40.37 16.91
C TYR A 675 6.52 -39.92 17.08
N VAL A 676 7.08 -39.36 16.02
CA VAL A 676 8.31 -38.57 16.00
C VAL A 676 7.90 -37.12 15.75
N GLY A 677 8.31 -36.22 16.64
CA GLY A 677 8.00 -34.79 16.54
C GLY A 677 9.20 -33.99 16.09
N GLN A 678 8.97 -33.00 15.23
CA GLN A 678 9.97 -32.02 14.83
C GLN A 678 9.41 -30.61 14.84
N ARG A 679 10.24 -29.67 15.28
CA ARG A 679 9.90 -28.25 15.37
C ARG A 679 10.20 -27.52 14.07
N TYR A 680 9.27 -26.67 13.65
CA TYR A 680 9.38 -25.79 12.49
C TYR A 680 8.85 -24.39 12.85
N ARG A 681 9.26 -23.37 12.10
CA ARG A 681 8.73 -22.01 12.28
C ARG A 681 7.44 -21.85 11.50
N LEU A 682 6.37 -21.41 12.16
CA LEU A 682 5.09 -21.15 11.51
C LEU A 682 5.09 -19.77 10.86
N ARG A 683 5.43 -18.74 11.65
CA ARG A 683 5.45 -17.34 11.21
C ARG A 683 6.66 -16.61 11.77
N TRP A 684 7.06 -15.53 11.10
CA TRP A 684 8.08 -14.59 11.59
C TRP A 684 7.75 -13.14 11.27
N TRP A 685 8.35 -12.22 12.02
CA TRP A 685 8.16 -10.77 11.84
C TRP A 685 9.45 -9.99 12.08
N PHE A 686 9.47 -8.77 11.52
CA PHE A 686 10.56 -7.83 11.70
C PHE A 686 10.68 -7.37 13.15
N GLN A 687 11.91 -7.15 13.62
CA GLN A 687 12.16 -6.73 14.99
C GLN A 687 11.64 -5.33 15.29
N GLU A 688 10.90 -5.20 16.39
CA GLU A 688 10.16 -3.97 16.71
C GLU A 688 10.89 -3.06 17.72
N GLU A 689 12.22 -3.15 17.80
CA GLU A 689 13.06 -2.29 18.66
C GLU A 689 12.80 -0.80 18.43
N TYR A 690 12.40 -0.42 17.21
CA TYR A 690 12.07 0.96 16.85
C TYR A 690 10.88 1.55 17.66
N LYS A 691 10.03 0.71 18.25
CA LYS A 691 8.92 1.17 19.11
C LYS A 691 9.41 1.83 20.40
N GLY A 692 10.58 1.41 20.88
CA GLY A 692 11.20 1.95 22.10
C GLY A 692 12.11 3.15 21.85
N LEU A 693 12.29 3.59 20.60
CA LEU A 693 13.23 4.66 20.27
C LEU A 693 12.86 5.96 20.96
N ALA A 694 13.65 6.34 21.96
CA ALA A 694 13.52 7.63 22.60
C ALA A 694 14.08 8.73 21.68
N TRP A 695 13.48 9.91 21.69
CA TRP A 695 13.98 11.05 20.89
C TRP A 695 15.44 11.41 21.20
N ALA A 696 15.90 11.13 22.43
CA ALA A 696 17.29 11.27 22.83
C ALA A 696 18.24 10.33 22.04
N GLU A 697 17.82 9.10 21.75
CA GLU A 697 18.60 8.11 21.00
C GLU A 697 18.69 8.47 19.53
N VAL A 698 17.60 8.95 18.93
CA VAL A 698 17.59 9.44 17.55
C VAL A 698 18.58 10.60 17.37
N LYS A 699 18.63 11.56 18.31
CA LYS A 699 19.61 12.66 18.30
C LYS A 699 21.05 12.19 18.44
N ARG A 700 21.29 11.09 19.18
CA ARG A 700 22.63 10.53 19.38
C ARG A 700 23.09 9.71 18.18
N THR A 701 22.17 9.18 17.38
CA THR A 701 22.47 8.28 16.24
C THR A 701 23.52 8.83 15.27
N PRO A 702 23.49 10.10 14.82
CA PRO A 702 24.55 10.64 13.95
C PRO A 702 25.93 10.71 14.62
N PHE A 703 26.01 10.69 15.95
CA PHE A 703 27.24 10.84 16.72
C PHE A 703 27.76 9.50 17.28
N ASP A 704 26.91 8.47 17.39
CA ASP A 704 27.24 7.13 17.87
C ASP A 704 27.69 6.20 16.73
N ALA A 705 28.95 5.74 16.79
CA ALA A 705 29.52 4.91 15.74
C ALA A 705 28.87 3.53 15.59
N GLY A 706 28.41 2.91 16.69
CA GLY A 706 27.75 1.61 16.67
C GLY A 706 26.34 1.68 16.09
N LEU A 707 25.57 2.72 16.45
CA LEU A 707 24.25 2.97 15.87
C LEU A 707 24.33 3.29 14.38
N ARG A 708 25.30 4.12 13.94
CA ARG A 708 25.54 4.37 12.51
C ARG A 708 25.86 3.09 11.75
N THR A 709 26.73 2.24 12.29
CA THR A 709 27.12 0.98 11.65
C THR A 709 25.91 0.05 11.49
N ARG A 710 25.10 -0.13 12.54
CA ARG A 710 23.86 -0.91 12.47
C ARG A 710 22.89 -0.37 11.41
N LEU A 711 22.67 0.94 11.38
CA LEU A 711 21.81 1.58 10.38
C LEU A 711 22.33 1.33 8.95
N TRP A 712 23.64 1.51 8.72
CA TRP A 712 24.23 1.28 7.41
C TRP A 712 24.18 -0.19 6.99
N ASN A 713 24.46 -1.12 7.89
CA ASN A 713 24.37 -2.55 7.61
C ASN A 713 22.94 -2.97 7.28
N TYR A 714 21.93 -2.40 7.95
CA TYR A 714 20.55 -2.62 7.58
C TYR A 714 20.21 -2.04 6.19
N LEU A 715 20.58 -0.78 5.93
CA LEU A 715 20.30 -0.11 4.64
C LEU A 715 21.00 -0.78 3.46
N LEU A 716 22.24 -1.22 3.65
CA LEU A 716 23.09 -1.79 2.60
C LEU A 716 23.06 -3.31 2.54
N TYR A 717 22.74 -4.03 3.60
CA TYR A 717 22.84 -5.51 3.60
C TYR A 717 21.62 -6.21 4.20
N ARG A 718 20.65 -5.46 4.76
CA ARG A 718 19.49 -6.01 5.47
C ARG A 718 19.88 -6.91 6.64
N GLU A 719 21.03 -6.62 7.26
CA GLU A 719 21.42 -7.26 8.51
C GLU A 719 20.55 -6.72 9.65
N THR A 720 19.88 -7.63 10.35
CA THR A 720 19.00 -7.32 11.48
C THR A 720 19.39 -8.17 12.69
N ALA A 721 18.87 -7.80 13.87
CA ALA A 721 18.80 -8.73 14.99
C ALA A 721 17.98 -10.00 14.61
N PRO A 722 18.11 -11.12 15.36
CA PRO A 722 17.34 -12.34 15.10
C PRO A 722 15.85 -12.03 15.00
N LEU A 723 15.12 -12.65 14.08
CA LEU A 723 13.69 -12.37 13.85
C LEU A 723 12.80 -12.93 14.97
N GLY A 724 11.64 -12.29 15.19
CA GLY A 724 10.59 -12.86 16.03
C GLY A 724 9.91 -14.00 15.28
N SER A 725 9.54 -15.08 15.96
CA SER A 725 8.80 -16.19 15.35
C SER A 725 7.79 -16.85 16.27
N THR A 726 6.75 -17.42 15.67
CA THR A 726 5.92 -18.45 16.29
C THR A 726 6.22 -19.79 15.63
N ASP A 727 6.15 -20.87 16.41
CA ASP A 727 6.62 -22.18 15.99
C ASP A 727 5.52 -23.25 16.13
N PHE A 728 5.68 -24.34 15.41
CA PHE A 728 4.78 -25.48 15.43
C PHE A 728 5.54 -26.81 15.36
N MET A 729 4.88 -27.87 15.79
CA MET A 729 5.38 -29.24 15.74
C MET A 729 4.71 -30.01 14.59
N LEU A 730 5.52 -30.67 13.79
CA LEU A 730 5.12 -31.75 12.89
C LEU A 730 5.33 -33.07 13.61
N TYR A 731 4.26 -33.78 13.94
CA TYR A 731 4.30 -35.14 14.44
C TYR A 731 3.95 -36.12 13.33
N VAL A 732 4.84 -37.07 13.08
CA VAL A 732 4.64 -38.17 12.11
C VAL A 732 4.66 -39.50 12.84
N ARG A 733 3.72 -40.39 12.52
CA ARG A 733 3.63 -41.72 13.15
C ARG A 733 4.91 -42.54 12.87
N ARG A 734 5.47 -43.18 13.89
CA ARG A 734 6.81 -43.82 13.85
C ARG A 734 6.96 -44.89 12.77
N ASP A 735 5.91 -45.64 12.49
CA ASP A 735 5.87 -46.66 11.43
C ASP A 735 6.07 -46.08 10.02
N LEU A 736 5.78 -44.78 9.84
CA LEU A 736 5.90 -44.09 8.55
C LEU A 736 7.27 -43.40 8.36
N VAL A 737 8.08 -43.37 9.42
CA VAL A 737 9.39 -42.72 9.47
C VAL A 737 10.53 -43.66 9.02
N GLY A 738 10.26 -44.94 8.76
CA GLY A 738 11.28 -45.93 8.36
C GLY A 738 12.01 -45.64 7.03
N GLY A 739 13.33 -45.92 7.00
CA GLY A 739 14.24 -45.68 5.86
C GLY A 739 15.03 -44.36 5.97
N ALA A 740 15.69 -43.92 4.89
CA ALA A 740 16.44 -42.65 4.79
C ALA A 740 15.54 -41.39 4.84
N TRP A 741 14.46 -41.40 5.64
CA TRP A 741 13.73 -40.20 6.01
C TRP A 741 14.54 -39.48 7.08
N MET A 742 15.42 -38.59 6.63
CA MET A 742 15.81 -37.45 7.45
C MET A 742 14.85 -36.33 7.06
N PRO A 743 14.10 -35.77 8.02
CA PRO A 743 13.35 -34.58 7.72
C PRO A 743 14.30 -33.47 7.29
N ALA A 744 13.83 -32.56 6.43
CA ALA A 744 14.68 -31.48 5.97
C ALA A 744 15.21 -30.70 7.20
N PRO A 745 16.53 -30.38 7.26
CA PRO A 745 17.05 -29.56 8.33
C PRO A 745 16.26 -28.25 8.37
N THR A 746 15.87 -27.85 9.58
CA THR A 746 15.17 -26.58 9.81
C THR A 746 15.98 -25.44 9.18
N VAL A 747 15.34 -24.36 8.75
CA VAL A 747 16.12 -23.24 8.19
C VAL A 747 17.10 -22.67 9.23
N VAL A 748 16.83 -22.81 10.54
CA VAL A 748 17.80 -22.50 11.61
C VAL A 748 19.01 -23.45 11.58
N GLN A 749 18.78 -24.76 11.43
CA GLN A 749 19.87 -25.73 11.26
C GLN A 749 20.65 -25.49 9.97
N ARG A 750 19.98 -25.14 8.87
CA ARG A 750 20.67 -24.78 7.62
C ARG A 750 21.47 -23.49 7.75
N GLN A 751 20.92 -22.45 8.37
CA GLN A 751 21.63 -21.19 8.60
C GLN A 751 22.82 -21.40 9.54
N ALA A 752 22.68 -22.22 10.59
CA ALA A 752 23.77 -22.57 11.48
C ALA A 752 24.83 -23.44 10.77
N GLU A 753 24.43 -24.38 9.93
CA GLU A 753 25.33 -25.19 9.11
C GLU A 753 26.06 -24.36 8.05
N GLU A 754 25.37 -23.45 7.35
CA GLU A 754 25.94 -22.52 6.37
C GLU A 754 26.89 -21.51 7.04
N GLN A 755 26.54 -20.99 8.22
CA GLN A 755 27.43 -20.13 9.01
C GLN A 755 28.65 -20.90 9.51
N ALA A 756 28.47 -22.16 9.93
CA ALA A 756 29.59 -23.03 10.32
C ALA A 756 30.47 -23.41 9.12
N LEU A 757 29.89 -23.57 7.92
CA LEU A 757 30.62 -23.82 6.69
C LEU A 757 31.41 -22.58 6.26
N ALA A 758 30.78 -21.40 6.28
CA ALA A 758 31.42 -20.13 5.96
C ALA A 758 32.55 -19.78 6.95
N ALA A 759 32.38 -20.12 8.23
CA ALA A 759 33.45 -19.98 9.23
C ALA A 759 34.62 -20.94 8.95
N ARG A 760 34.35 -22.18 8.51
CA ARG A 760 35.40 -23.14 8.12
C ARG A 760 36.12 -22.76 6.83
N GLU A 761 35.41 -22.18 5.87
CA GLU A 761 36.02 -21.65 4.63
C GLU A 761 36.84 -20.38 4.88
N GLN A 762 36.64 -19.67 6.00
CA GLN A 762 37.51 -18.56 6.43
C GLN A 762 38.74 -19.02 7.21
N GLU A 763 38.77 -20.27 7.69
CA GLU A 763 39.91 -20.90 8.38
C GLU A 763 40.86 -21.64 7.42
N VAL A 764 40.51 -21.79 6.14
CA VAL A 764 41.33 -22.35 5.05
C VAL A 764 41.85 -21.23 4.18
#